data_AF-A0A250IJ84-F1
#
_entry.id   AF-A0A250IJ84-F1
#
_cell.length_a   1.000
_cell.length_b   1.000
_cell.length_c   1.000
_cell.angle_alpha   90.00
_cell.angle_beta   90.00
_cell.angle_gamma   90.00
#
_symmetry.space_group_name_H-M   'P 1'
#
loop_
_entity.id
_entity.type
_entity.pdbx_description
1 polymer ?
#
loop_
_entity_poly.entity_id
_entity_poly.type
_entity_poly.pdbx_seq_one_letter_code
_entity_poly.pdbx_strand_id
1 'polypeptide(L)'
;MAIYDARRGYDENLTARDYTELLQKVRTPPPEGALWLVLAPRRYGKTWTLRELEHRLGVSSCYLELRLPSDKKTWSSNKKVQSGGFWLLDEISGLIESSDEATALKAAQGFLSRCEKLRGAKTNVILALTPRELHQLQRADGGSGRISFKSILKLDPLAPVEATKLARTPEALEVLAQAPPDWRRTPFLLELLFEVDERARKQGPALERKLLKVALDVSETTWHRYFHHVFWDALAEGQQKLLRAIVRNEPVDPRACEPLVDAGLVEEDATTGRRWIADPVLAARLSPLRIHHLSDIHVGPKSAQSIDAKEAGLLAEALDPGLVRESYLSHLEGLRKSGKAPHVIIISGDLTEWATKEQCQEARSWLDRIPPLLEPHVLLGEDAQRILLVGGNHDVDWSQTREGHAPSRHQNFADFFQGYAHPHLEVPPADRKLEPIEWPDLGVTVLLLGTSELGGQIEKERENYKFLQDLATLPKAHTTEEREKVEKRAMEAARIDPGLVEARDLRRVSTHPWKESLPVRIAVLHHPPSSLPSTEVARYSGLLNAGAVKQVLMEKGFCLVLCGHVHIGWFAEERWLNHSGGSTLRIAAAPSLGSREIPANNGFNLVEVFRDRDRNGRPEYQVRVRRYVRQGDLGWEEHADQLGPFPPDT
;
A
#
# COMPACT_ATOMS: atom_id res chain seq x y z
N MET A 1 -11.59 -3.51 -37.98
CA MET A 1 -12.17 -2.84 -36.80
C MET A 1 -11.67 -3.56 -35.57
N ALA A 2 -11.43 -2.88 -34.44
CA ALA A 2 -11.03 -3.58 -33.21
C ALA A 2 -12.17 -4.52 -32.77
N ILE A 3 -11.84 -5.74 -32.39
CA ILE A 3 -12.83 -6.73 -31.96
C ILE A 3 -13.43 -6.26 -30.63
N TYR A 4 -12.56 -5.80 -29.74
CA TYR A 4 -12.90 -5.28 -28.41
C TYR A 4 -12.89 -3.74 -28.39
N ASP A 5 -13.89 -3.14 -27.76
CA ASP A 5 -13.94 -1.70 -27.45
C ASP A 5 -14.75 -1.50 -26.18
N ALA A 6 -14.07 -1.20 -25.07
CA ALA A 6 -14.70 -1.05 -23.76
C ALA A 6 -15.74 0.09 -23.70
N ARG A 7 -15.83 0.95 -24.72
CA ARG A 7 -16.77 2.08 -24.77
C ARG A 7 -17.93 1.85 -25.72
N ARG A 8 -18.00 0.67 -26.35
CA ARG A 8 -19.06 0.36 -27.30
C ARG A 8 -20.43 0.61 -26.66
N GLY A 9 -21.33 1.17 -27.46
CA GLY A 9 -22.75 1.22 -27.11
C GLY A 9 -23.32 -0.19 -26.97
N TYR A 10 -24.55 -0.27 -26.46
CA TYR A 10 -25.24 -1.56 -26.36
C TYR A 10 -25.37 -2.23 -27.74
N ASP A 11 -25.09 -3.54 -27.76
CA ASP A 11 -25.27 -4.43 -28.91
C ASP A 11 -25.79 -5.76 -28.36
N GLU A 12 -27.00 -6.15 -28.78
CA GLU A 12 -27.68 -7.36 -28.30
C GLU A 12 -26.87 -8.64 -28.55
N ASN A 13 -26.05 -8.66 -29.60
CA ASN A 13 -25.21 -9.83 -29.93
C ASN A 13 -24.01 -9.98 -28.97
N LEU A 14 -23.75 -8.95 -28.17
CA LEU A 14 -22.65 -8.90 -27.22
C LEU A 14 -23.13 -8.99 -25.77
N THR A 15 -24.44 -9.13 -25.55
CA THR A 15 -24.98 -9.34 -24.21
C THR A 15 -24.51 -10.68 -23.65
N ALA A 16 -23.59 -10.62 -22.70
CA ALA A 16 -23.06 -11.83 -22.06
C ALA A 16 -23.85 -12.26 -20.82
N ARG A 17 -24.45 -11.31 -20.10
CA ARG A 17 -25.15 -11.54 -18.84
C ARG A 17 -26.48 -12.29 -19.04
N ASP A 18 -26.80 -13.18 -18.11
CA ASP A 18 -28.12 -13.78 -18.02
C ASP A 18 -29.05 -12.89 -17.18
N TYR A 19 -30.00 -12.25 -17.86
CA TYR A 19 -30.97 -11.37 -17.24
C TYR A 19 -32.30 -12.04 -16.90
N THR A 20 -32.38 -13.37 -16.96
CA THR A 20 -33.64 -14.10 -16.75
C THR A 20 -34.26 -13.84 -15.38
N GLU A 21 -33.47 -13.94 -14.30
CA GLU A 21 -33.96 -13.67 -12.95
C GLU A 21 -34.31 -12.18 -12.77
N LEU A 22 -33.48 -11.28 -13.30
CA LEU A 22 -33.73 -9.84 -13.24
C LEU A 22 -35.05 -9.49 -13.94
N LEU A 23 -35.30 -10.07 -15.12
CA LEU A 23 -36.53 -9.88 -15.89
C LEU A 23 -37.76 -10.38 -15.13
N GLN A 24 -37.64 -11.50 -14.42
CA GLN A 24 -38.72 -12.01 -13.57
C GLN A 24 -39.00 -11.06 -12.39
N LYS A 25 -37.95 -10.56 -11.72
CA LYS A 25 -38.08 -9.61 -10.61
C LYS A 25 -38.75 -8.31 -11.05
N VAL A 26 -38.29 -7.69 -12.13
CA VAL A 26 -38.83 -6.36 -12.53
C VAL A 26 -40.27 -6.41 -13.04
N ARG A 27 -40.78 -7.59 -13.42
CA ARG A 27 -42.20 -7.79 -13.80
C ARG A 27 -43.14 -7.71 -12.60
N THR A 28 -42.64 -7.93 -11.39
CA THR A 28 -43.43 -7.68 -10.18
C THR A 28 -43.19 -6.25 -9.70
N PRO A 29 -44.17 -5.62 -9.02
CA PRO A 29 -43.94 -4.34 -8.37
C PRO A 29 -42.79 -4.45 -7.36
N PRO A 30 -42.01 -3.36 -7.16
CA PRO A 30 -40.99 -3.35 -6.12
C PRO A 30 -41.64 -3.68 -4.75
N PRO A 31 -41.00 -4.53 -3.93
CA PRO A 31 -41.57 -4.99 -2.65
C PRO A 31 -41.87 -3.81 -1.73
N GLU A 32 -41.04 -2.77 -1.78
CA GLU A 32 -41.17 -1.52 -1.04
C GLU A 32 -40.72 -0.34 -1.92
N GLY A 33 -41.16 0.87 -1.62
CA GLY A 33 -40.78 2.05 -2.41
C GLY A 33 -41.41 2.16 -3.79
N ALA A 34 -41.17 3.28 -4.47
CA ALA A 34 -41.86 3.67 -5.69
C ALA A 34 -41.25 3.07 -6.97
N LEU A 35 -40.04 2.50 -6.91
CA LEU A 35 -39.28 2.07 -8.08
C LEU A 35 -38.29 0.93 -7.77
N TRP A 36 -37.88 0.23 -8.82
CA TRP A 36 -36.73 -0.67 -8.82
C TRP A 36 -35.43 0.11 -9.08
N LEU A 37 -34.35 -0.24 -8.38
CA LEU A 37 -33.08 0.49 -8.38
C LEU A 37 -31.93 -0.39 -8.87
N VAL A 38 -31.49 -0.21 -10.12
CA VAL A 38 -30.26 -0.84 -10.62
C VAL A 38 -29.07 0.00 -10.14
N LEU A 39 -28.51 -0.39 -8.97
CA LEU A 39 -27.43 0.34 -8.32
C LEU A 39 -26.08 -0.23 -8.73
N ALA A 40 -25.26 0.61 -9.37
CA ALA A 40 -23.86 0.31 -9.66
C ALA A 40 -23.10 1.62 -9.95
N PRO A 41 -21.77 1.69 -9.84
CA PRO A 41 -21.05 2.89 -10.25
C PRO A 41 -21.10 3.10 -11.79
N ARG A 42 -20.44 4.15 -12.27
CA ARG A 42 -20.28 4.35 -13.72
C ARG A 42 -19.49 3.18 -14.33
N ARG A 43 -19.66 2.92 -15.62
CA ARG A 43 -18.97 1.83 -16.37
C ARG A 43 -19.25 0.38 -15.90
N TYR A 44 -20.17 0.15 -14.96
CA TYR A 44 -20.54 -1.21 -14.52
C TYR A 44 -21.54 -1.96 -15.42
N GLY A 45 -21.97 -1.37 -16.54
CA GLY A 45 -22.94 -1.99 -17.46
C GLY A 45 -24.41 -1.69 -17.17
N LYS A 46 -24.73 -0.66 -16.37
CA LYS A 46 -26.12 -0.26 -16.08
C LYS A 46 -26.96 0.02 -17.34
N THR A 47 -26.39 0.80 -18.26
CA THR A 47 -27.04 1.12 -19.54
C THR A 47 -27.33 -0.13 -20.36
N TRP A 48 -26.38 -1.07 -20.40
CA TRP A 48 -26.56 -2.35 -21.09
C TRP A 48 -27.66 -3.18 -20.45
N THR A 49 -27.71 -3.24 -19.11
CA THR A 49 -28.80 -3.89 -18.38
C THR A 49 -30.16 -3.30 -18.74
N LEU A 50 -30.30 -1.97 -18.78
CA LEU A 50 -31.57 -1.34 -19.13
C LEU A 50 -31.95 -1.58 -20.60
N ARG A 51 -30.99 -1.55 -21.52
CA ARG A 51 -31.24 -1.80 -22.94
C ARG A 51 -31.63 -3.24 -23.23
N GLU A 52 -31.02 -4.20 -22.55
CA GLU A 52 -31.44 -5.60 -22.65
C GLU A 52 -32.85 -5.80 -22.08
N LEU A 53 -33.18 -5.15 -20.95
CA LEU A 53 -34.54 -5.17 -20.43
C LEU A 53 -35.54 -4.57 -21.42
N GLU A 54 -35.19 -3.45 -22.08
CA GLU A 54 -36.01 -2.84 -23.13
C GLU A 54 -36.28 -3.84 -24.25
N HIS A 55 -35.22 -4.48 -24.76
CA HIS A 55 -35.32 -5.48 -25.81
C HIS A 55 -36.25 -6.65 -25.40
N ARG A 56 -36.09 -7.21 -24.20
CA ARG A 56 -36.88 -8.36 -23.72
C ARG A 56 -38.31 -8.02 -23.28
N LEU A 57 -38.56 -6.80 -22.85
CA LEU A 57 -39.90 -6.32 -22.47
C LEU A 57 -40.69 -5.84 -23.69
N GLY A 58 -40.01 -5.52 -24.79
CA GLY A 58 -40.62 -5.13 -26.06
C GLY A 58 -41.40 -3.83 -25.97
N VAL A 59 -42.52 -3.76 -26.70
CA VAL A 59 -43.36 -2.55 -26.87
C VAL A 59 -43.96 -1.99 -25.57
N SER A 60 -43.95 -2.77 -24.50
CA SER A 60 -44.43 -2.34 -23.18
C SER A 60 -43.40 -1.51 -22.41
N SER A 61 -42.20 -1.33 -22.95
CA SER A 61 -41.11 -0.61 -22.29
C SER A 61 -40.63 0.61 -23.08
N CYS A 62 -40.06 1.59 -22.37
CA CYS A 62 -39.43 2.76 -22.97
C CYS A 62 -38.16 3.11 -22.21
N TYR A 63 -37.01 2.98 -22.86
CA TYR A 63 -35.74 3.50 -22.36
C TYR A 63 -35.64 5.01 -22.57
N LEU A 64 -35.10 5.71 -21.57
CA LEU A 64 -34.78 7.14 -21.64
C LEU A 64 -33.41 7.41 -21.01
N GLU A 65 -32.58 8.17 -21.72
CA GLU A 65 -31.33 8.73 -21.19
C GLU A 65 -31.57 10.17 -20.75
N LEU A 66 -31.73 10.39 -19.45
CA LEU A 66 -32.26 11.65 -18.93
C LEU A 66 -31.26 12.82 -18.95
N ARG A 67 -30.06 12.64 -19.51
CA ARG A 67 -29.18 13.74 -19.95
C ARG A 67 -29.67 14.42 -21.21
N LEU A 68 -30.35 13.68 -22.10
CA LEU A 68 -30.78 14.18 -23.40
C LEU A 68 -32.03 15.05 -23.26
N PRO A 69 -32.06 16.28 -23.80
CA PRO A 69 -33.23 17.17 -23.71
C PRO A 69 -34.52 16.55 -24.28
N SER A 70 -34.41 15.75 -25.36
CA SER A 70 -35.53 15.01 -25.97
C SER A 70 -36.18 14.05 -24.98
N ASP A 71 -35.37 13.40 -24.17
CA ASP A 71 -35.79 12.34 -23.27
C ASP A 71 -36.38 12.93 -22.00
N LYS A 72 -35.84 14.07 -21.51
CA LYS A 72 -36.48 14.86 -20.45
C LYS A 72 -37.88 15.34 -20.85
N LYS A 73 -38.06 15.79 -22.10
CA LYS A 73 -39.37 16.19 -22.63
C LYS A 73 -40.31 14.99 -22.72
N THR A 74 -39.81 13.85 -23.18
CA THR A 74 -40.57 12.60 -23.27
C THR A 74 -41.03 12.15 -21.89
N TRP A 75 -40.10 12.07 -20.92
CA TRP A 75 -40.39 11.79 -19.52
C TRP A 75 -41.47 12.72 -18.99
N SER A 76 -41.41 14.01 -19.30
CA SER A 76 -42.38 15.00 -18.83
C SER A 76 -43.81 14.75 -19.35
N SER A 77 -43.96 14.26 -20.58
CA SER A 77 -45.21 14.29 -21.35
C SER A 77 -46.24 13.19 -21.06
N ASN A 78 -45.94 12.13 -20.30
CA ASN A 78 -46.82 10.98 -20.01
C ASN A 78 -47.33 10.18 -21.22
N LYS A 79 -46.95 10.49 -22.46
CA LYS A 79 -47.64 9.96 -23.67
C LYS A 79 -47.14 8.61 -24.20
N LYS A 80 -46.00 8.07 -23.75
CA LYS A 80 -45.34 6.93 -24.44
C LYS A 80 -45.61 5.54 -23.86
N VAL A 81 -45.88 5.40 -22.56
CA VAL A 81 -45.98 4.08 -21.92
C VAL A 81 -47.43 3.80 -21.53
N GLN A 82 -47.97 2.66 -21.99
CA GLN A 82 -49.31 2.20 -21.64
C GLN A 82 -49.42 1.88 -20.14
N SER A 83 -50.63 1.90 -19.59
CA SER A 83 -50.87 1.42 -18.23
C SER A 83 -50.39 -0.03 -18.10
N GLY A 84 -49.58 -0.33 -17.08
CA GLY A 84 -48.94 -1.64 -16.94
C GLY A 84 -47.56 -1.77 -17.61
N GLY A 85 -47.04 -0.71 -18.25
CA GLY A 85 -45.74 -0.73 -18.92
C GLY A 85 -44.54 -0.42 -18.01
N PHE A 86 -43.37 -0.23 -18.63
CA PHE A 86 -42.08 -0.09 -17.97
C PHE A 86 -41.33 1.18 -18.45
N TRP A 87 -40.94 2.03 -17.50
CA TRP A 87 -39.97 3.10 -17.74
C TRP A 87 -38.58 2.64 -17.32
N LEU A 88 -37.63 2.68 -18.25
CA LEU A 88 -36.23 2.28 -18.04
C LEU A 88 -35.38 3.54 -18.09
N LEU A 89 -35.03 4.07 -16.92
CA LEU A 89 -34.44 5.40 -16.80
C LEU A 89 -32.95 5.30 -16.50
N ASP A 90 -32.14 6.01 -17.28
CA ASP A 90 -30.69 6.12 -17.06
C ASP A 90 -30.28 7.59 -16.89
N GLU A 91 -29.11 7.81 -16.32
CA GLU A 91 -28.45 9.12 -16.29
C GLU A 91 -29.32 10.25 -15.67
N ILE A 92 -29.97 9.96 -14.54
CA ILE A 92 -30.87 10.90 -13.83
C ILE A 92 -30.20 12.18 -13.34
N SER A 93 -28.87 12.21 -13.24
CA SER A 93 -28.11 13.41 -12.95
C SER A 93 -28.50 14.58 -13.85
N GLY A 94 -28.87 14.32 -15.12
CA GLY A 94 -29.40 15.34 -16.02
C GLY A 94 -30.69 16.05 -15.53
N LEU A 95 -31.45 15.44 -14.62
CA LEU A 95 -32.66 16.02 -14.03
C LEU A 95 -32.43 16.58 -12.62
N ILE A 96 -31.66 15.87 -11.79
CA ILE A 96 -31.61 16.14 -10.35
C ILE A 96 -30.36 16.89 -9.90
N GLU A 97 -29.30 16.94 -10.71
CA GLU A 97 -28.10 17.69 -10.34
C GLU A 97 -28.26 19.18 -10.67
N SER A 98 -27.93 20.01 -9.69
CA SER A 98 -27.86 21.47 -9.79
C SER A 98 -26.66 21.95 -8.96
N SER A 99 -26.08 23.09 -9.32
CA SER A 99 -25.08 23.77 -8.48
C SER A 99 -25.68 24.27 -7.17
N ASP A 100 -27.00 24.50 -7.14
CA ASP A 100 -27.75 24.85 -5.94
C ASP A 100 -28.40 23.60 -5.32
N GLU A 101 -28.02 23.30 -4.07
CA GLU A 101 -28.44 22.10 -3.35
C GLU A 101 -29.97 22.08 -3.10
N ALA A 102 -30.57 23.23 -2.80
CA ALA A 102 -32.02 23.32 -2.59
C ALA A 102 -32.80 22.99 -3.87
N THR A 103 -32.35 23.51 -5.02
CA THR A 103 -32.91 23.19 -6.33
C THR A 103 -32.74 21.71 -6.67
N ALA A 104 -31.56 21.13 -6.43
CA ALA A 104 -31.31 19.70 -6.64
C ALA A 104 -32.25 18.83 -5.80
N LEU A 105 -32.41 19.16 -4.51
CA LEU A 105 -33.30 18.46 -3.59
C LEU A 105 -34.76 18.54 -4.05
N LYS A 106 -35.23 19.73 -4.46
CA LYS A 106 -36.58 19.93 -4.99
C LYS A 106 -36.82 19.16 -6.28
N ALA A 107 -35.84 19.11 -7.18
CA ALA A 107 -35.91 18.33 -8.42
C ALA A 107 -36.00 16.82 -8.13
N ALA A 108 -35.18 16.31 -7.21
CA ALA A 108 -35.21 14.93 -6.75
C ALA A 108 -36.55 14.57 -6.08
N GLN A 109 -37.11 15.45 -5.24
CA GLN A 109 -38.44 15.28 -4.65
C GLN A 109 -39.54 15.19 -5.72
N GLY A 110 -39.50 16.10 -6.69
CA GLY A 110 -40.43 16.09 -7.82
C GLY A 110 -40.35 14.82 -8.66
N PHE A 111 -39.13 14.31 -8.87
CA PHE A 111 -38.90 13.02 -9.52
C PHE A 111 -39.52 11.86 -8.74
N LEU A 112 -39.26 11.76 -7.43
CA LEU A 112 -39.80 10.68 -6.59
C LEU A 112 -41.32 10.70 -6.51
N SER A 113 -41.93 11.87 -6.34
CA SER A 113 -43.39 12.03 -6.35
C SER A 113 -44.01 11.62 -7.69
N ARG A 114 -43.29 11.77 -8.80
CA ARG A 114 -43.76 11.28 -10.11
C ARG A 114 -43.66 9.76 -10.19
N CYS A 115 -42.57 9.15 -9.74
CA CYS A 115 -42.43 7.69 -9.71
C CYS A 115 -43.53 7.04 -8.86
N GLU A 116 -43.87 7.63 -7.71
CA GLU A 116 -44.98 7.17 -6.87
C GLU A 116 -46.33 7.21 -7.60
N LYS A 117 -46.63 8.30 -8.31
CA LYS A 117 -47.84 8.41 -9.15
C LYS A 117 -47.88 7.33 -10.24
N LEU A 118 -46.74 7.07 -10.90
CA LEU A 118 -46.63 6.03 -11.92
C LEU A 118 -46.86 4.63 -11.33
N ARG A 119 -46.32 4.35 -10.13
CA ARG A 119 -46.58 3.10 -9.41
C ARG A 119 -48.07 2.94 -9.09
N GLY A 120 -48.75 4.00 -8.66
CA GLY A 120 -50.21 4.00 -8.45
C GLY A 120 -51.00 3.69 -9.73
N ALA A 121 -50.47 4.07 -10.89
CA ALA A 121 -51.00 3.73 -12.21
C ALA A 121 -50.51 2.37 -12.75
N LYS A 122 -49.99 1.49 -11.87
CA LYS A 122 -49.46 0.16 -12.22
C LYS A 122 -48.32 0.19 -13.25
N THR A 123 -47.63 1.32 -13.40
CA THR A 123 -46.47 1.45 -14.29
C THR A 123 -45.21 1.22 -13.48
N ASN A 124 -44.34 0.31 -13.93
CA ASN A 124 -43.08 0.02 -13.25
C ASN A 124 -42.02 1.03 -13.70
N VAL A 125 -41.27 1.58 -12.74
CA VAL A 125 -40.09 2.42 -13.01
C VAL A 125 -38.87 1.64 -12.57
N ILE A 126 -37.93 1.43 -13.49
CA ILE A 126 -36.64 0.81 -13.23
C ILE A 126 -35.59 1.88 -13.52
N LEU A 127 -34.84 2.23 -12.50
CA LEU A 127 -33.87 3.32 -12.54
C LEU A 127 -32.46 2.77 -12.41
N ALA A 128 -31.60 3.06 -13.37
CA ALA A 128 -30.16 2.93 -13.22
C ALA A 128 -29.59 4.15 -12.52
N LEU A 129 -28.78 3.93 -11.49
CA LEU A 129 -28.17 5.02 -10.74
C LEU A 129 -26.83 4.63 -10.11
N THR A 130 -26.06 5.66 -9.79
CA THR A 130 -24.82 5.59 -9.01
C THR A 130 -25.06 5.72 -7.50
N PRO A 131 -24.10 5.32 -6.65
CA PRO A 131 -24.18 5.56 -5.20
C PRO A 131 -24.40 7.03 -4.81
N ARG A 132 -23.84 7.97 -5.57
CA ARG A 132 -24.06 9.41 -5.39
C ARG A 132 -25.49 9.83 -5.68
N GLU A 133 -26.05 9.37 -6.80
CA GLU A 133 -27.43 9.64 -7.17
C GLU A 133 -28.40 9.00 -6.17
N LEU A 134 -28.08 7.81 -5.63
CA LEU A 134 -28.86 7.17 -4.57
C LEU A 134 -28.89 8.03 -3.32
N HIS A 135 -27.72 8.52 -2.90
CA HIS A 135 -27.59 9.39 -1.74
C HIS A 135 -28.43 10.67 -1.89
N GLN A 136 -28.45 11.28 -3.08
CA GLN A 136 -29.30 12.45 -3.37
C GLN A 136 -30.80 12.09 -3.27
N LEU A 137 -31.23 10.97 -3.84
CA LEU A 137 -32.62 10.53 -3.76
C LEU A 137 -33.05 10.19 -2.33
N GLN A 138 -32.18 9.59 -1.51
CA GLN A 138 -32.48 9.29 -0.11
C GLN A 138 -32.69 10.56 0.72
N ARG A 139 -31.86 11.57 0.50
CA ARG A 139 -32.03 12.89 1.13
C ARG A 139 -33.35 13.54 0.71
N ALA A 140 -33.71 13.43 -0.57
CA ALA A 140 -34.96 13.94 -1.11
C ALA A 140 -36.19 13.17 -0.61
N ASP A 141 -36.05 11.87 -0.38
CA ASP A 141 -37.12 11.02 0.16
C ASP A 141 -37.49 11.43 1.58
N GLY A 142 -36.50 11.82 2.40
CA GLY A 142 -36.73 12.28 3.77
C GLY A 142 -37.41 11.24 4.66
N GLY A 143 -37.26 9.95 4.35
CA GLY A 143 -37.90 8.84 5.07
C GLY A 143 -39.36 8.59 4.70
N SER A 144 -39.88 9.19 3.63
CA SER A 144 -41.26 8.92 3.17
C SER A 144 -41.45 7.52 2.57
N GLY A 145 -40.36 6.73 2.44
CA GLY A 145 -40.42 5.34 2.02
C GLY A 145 -40.63 5.17 0.52
N ARG A 146 -40.40 6.22 -0.30
CA ARG A 146 -40.42 6.11 -1.77
C ARG A 146 -39.15 5.44 -2.29
N ILE A 147 -38.08 5.40 -1.50
CA ILE A 147 -36.86 4.63 -1.76
C ILE A 147 -36.77 3.50 -0.74
N SER A 148 -36.57 2.26 -1.20
CA SER A 148 -36.27 1.12 -0.33
C SER A 148 -35.05 0.36 -0.84
N PHE A 149 -34.16 -0.01 0.08
CA PHE A 149 -33.00 -0.85 -0.22
C PHE A 149 -33.40 -2.26 -0.63
N LYS A 150 -34.59 -2.75 -0.23
CA LYS A 150 -35.12 -4.06 -0.68
C LYS A 150 -35.47 -4.08 -2.18
N SER A 151 -35.54 -2.90 -2.79
CA SER A 151 -35.82 -2.73 -4.22
C SER A 151 -34.55 -2.47 -5.03
N ILE A 152 -33.36 -2.65 -4.42
CA ILE A 152 -32.09 -2.62 -5.13
C ILE A 152 -31.89 -3.94 -5.89
N LEU A 153 -31.60 -3.78 -7.18
CA LEU A 153 -31.23 -4.82 -8.11
C LEU A 153 -29.71 -4.73 -8.29
N LYS A 154 -29.00 -5.62 -7.59
CA LYS A 154 -27.54 -5.71 -7.65
C LYS A 154 -27.10 -6.25 -9.01
N LEU A 155 -25.96 -5.76 -9.48
CA LEU A 155 -25.28 -6.32 -10.64
C LEU A 155 -24.09 -7.13 -10.14
N ASP A 156 -24.28 -8.44 -10.06
CA ASP A 156 -23.23 -9.36 -9.61
C ASP A 156 -22.03 -9.36 -10.58
N PRO A 157 -20.84 -9.83 -10.17
CA PRO A 157 -19.76 -10.15 -11.09
C PRO A 157 -20.23 -11.03 -12.24
N LEU A 158 -19.51 -11.00 -13.35
CA LEU A 158 -19.77 -11.94 -14.43
C LEU A 158 -19.51 -13.36 -13.95
N ALA A 159 -20.51 -14.23 -14.08
CA ALA A 159 -20.32 -15.65 -13.87
C ALA A 159 -19.27 -16.18 -14.88
N PRO A 160 -18.55 -17.27 -14.58
CA PRO A 160 -17.52 -17.79 -15.49
C PRO A 160 -18.03 -18.01 -16.93
N VAL A 161 -19.27 -18.49 -17.08
CA VAL A 161 -19.91 -18.69 -18.39
C VAL A 161 -20.19 -17.37 -19.12
N GLU A 162 -20.50 -16.30 -18.41
CA GLU A 162 -20.74 -14.97 -18.98
C GLU A 162 -19.41 -14.32 -19.39
N ALA A 163 -18.37 -14.45 -18.57
CA ALA A 163 -17.03 -13.97 -18.91
C ALA A 163 -16.48 -14.68 -20.17
N THR A 164 -16.68 -15.99 -20.29
CA THR A 164 -16.32 -16.77 -21.49
C THR A 164 -17.07 -16.28 -22.73
N LYS A 165 -18.35 -15.91 -22.62
CA LYS A 165 -19.10 -15.34 -23.76
C LYS A 165 -18.52 -14.00 -24.23
N LEU A 166 -18.01 -13.16 -23.32
CA LEU A 166 -17.32 -11.93 -23.70
C LEU A 166 -15.96 -12.19 -24.37
N ALA A 167 -15.29 -13.28 -24.00
CA ALA A 167 -14.03 -13.72 -24.61
C ALA A 167 -14.27 -14.35 -26.01
N ARG A 168 -14.69 -13.52 -26.97
CA ARG A 168 -15.06 -13.86 -28.36
C ARG A 168 -13.94 -14.43 -29.24
N THR A 169 -12.71 -14.54 -28.75
CA THR A 169 -11.53 -14.99 -29.50
C THR A 169 -10.72 -15.98 -28.65
N PRO A 170 -10.00 -16.94 -29.27
CA PRO A 170 -9.10 -17.83 -28.55
C PRO A 170 -8.10 -17.08 -27.65
N GLU A 171 -7.55 -15.98 -28.15
CA GLU A 171 -6.59 -15.13 -27.44
C GLU A 171 -7.21 -14.49 -26.19
N ALA A 172 -8.44 -13.99 -26.29
CA ALA A 172 -9.16 -13.45 -25.14
C ALA A 172 -9.47 -14.54 -24.09
N LEU A 173 -9.68 -15.79 -24.49
CA LEU A 173 -9.86 -16.90 -23.55
C LEU A 173 -8.57 -17.19 -22.78
N GLU A 174 -7.40 -17.11 -23.43
CA GLU A 174 -6.09 -17.22 -22.76
C GLU A 174 -5.90 -16.11 -21.73
N VAL A 175 -6.24 -14.86 -22.10
CA VAL A 175 -6.20 -13.71 -21.19
C VAL A 175 -7.15 -13.90 -20.02
N LEU A 176 -8.39 -14.34 -20.26
CA LEU A 176 -9.40 -14.58 -19.23
C LEU A 176 -8.97 -15.65 -18.23
N ALA A 177 -8.25 -16.67 -18.69
CA ALA A 177 -7.71 -17.74 -17.84
C ALA A 177 -6.63 -17.23 -16.87
N GLN A 178 -5.88 -16.18 -17.26
CA GLN A 178 -4.82 -15.56 -16.46
C GLN A 178 -5.33 -14.35 -15.65
N ALA A 179 -6.44 -13.75 -16.05
CA ALA A 179 -7.01 -12.58 -15.39
C ALA A 179 -7.48 -12.92 -13.97
N PRO A 180 -7.10 -12.11 -12.96
CA PRO A 180 -7.61 -12.27 -11.60
C PRO A 180 -9.15 -12.18 -11.56
N PRO A 181 -9.84 -12.90 -10.65
CA PRO A 181 -11.31 -12.97 -10.64
C PRO A 181 -12.02 -11.61 -10.52
N ASP A 182 -11.42 -10.65 -9.82
CA ASP A 182 -11.92 -9.29 -9.66
C ASP A 182 -11.98 -8.49 -10.98
N TRP A 183 -11.19 -8.84 -12.00
CA TRP A 183 -11.32 -8.24 -13.33
C TRP A 183 -12.57 -8.70 -14.10
N ARG A 184 -13.22 -9.78 -13.65
CA ARG A 184 -14.52 -10.24 -14.19
C ARG A 184 -15.70 -9.50 -13.58
N ARG A 185 -15.45 -8.52 -12.70
CA ARG A 185 -16.49 -7.75 -12.00
C ARG A 185 -17.42 -7.03 -12.96
N THR A 186 -16.89 -6.49 -14.06
CA THR A 186 -17.68 -5.74 -15.03
C THR A 186 -17.33 -6.13 -16.47
N PRO A 187 -18.31 -6.07 -17.38
CA PRO A 187 -18.03 -6.18 -18.82
C PRO A 187 -17.00 -5.17 -19.30
N PHE A 188 -17.01 -3.95 -18.75
CA PHE A 188 -16.08 -2.89 -19.14
C PHE A 188 -14.63 -3.27 -18.85
N LEU A 189 -14.33 -3.73 -17.63
CA LEU A 189 -12.96 -4.08 -17.24
C LEU A 189 -12.44 -5.25 -18.07
N LEU A 190 -13.30 -6.23 -18.35
CA LEU A 190 -12.91 -7.39 -19.15
C LEU A 190 -12.73 -7.05 -20.63
N GLU A 191 -13.63 -6.27 -21.23
CA GLU A 191 -13.46 -5.72 -22.58
C GLU A 191 -12.22 -4.84 -22.69
N LEU A 192 -11.92 -4.03 -21.68
CA LEU A 192 -10.69 -3.23 -21.63
C LEU A 192 -9.45 -4.12 -21.63
N LEU A 193 -9.46 -5.19 -20.83
CA LEU A 193 -8.35 -6.13 -20.77
C LEU A 193 -8.10 -6.79 -22.14
N PHE A 194 -9.16 -7.22 -22.81
CA PHE A 194 -9.08 -7.79 -24.16
C PHE A 194 -8.66 -6.76 -25.23
N GLU A 195 -9.15 -5.52 -25.13
CA GLU A 195 -8.75 -4.42 -26.02
C GLU A 195 -7.25 -4.12 -25.90
N VAL A 196 -6.71 -4.15 -24.67
CA VAL A 196 -5.28 -3.93 -24.42
C VAL A 196 -4.45 -5.08 -24.96
N ASP A 197 -4.86 -6.33 -24.73
CA ASP A 197 -4.17 -7.51 -25.27
C ASP A 197 -4.18 -7.52 -26.81
N GLU A 198 -5.33 -7.26 -27.43
CA GLU A 198 -5.48 -7.19 -28.89
C GLU A 198 -4.52 -6.14 -29.50
N ARG A 199 -4.35 -5.01 -28.83
CA ARG A 199 -3.39 -3.97 -29.25
C ARG A 199 -1.95 -4.38 -29.02
N ALA A 200 -1.64 -4.99 -27.88
CA ALA A 200 -0.30 -5.43 -27.54
C ALA A 200 0.22 -6.48 -28.52
N ARG A 201 -0.58 -7.50 -28.85
CA ARG A 201 -0.21 -8.55 -29.82
C ARG A 201 0.08 -7.99 -31.22
N LYS A 202 -0.64 -6.93 -31.64
CA LYS A 202 -0.35 -6.23 -32.90
C LYS A 202 0.99 -5.49 -32.91
N GLN A 203 1.56 -5.20 -31.73
CA GLN A 203 2.83 -4.49 -31.57
C GLN A 203 4.02 -5.44 -31.30
N GLY A 204 3.77 -6.73 -31.00
CA GLY A 204 4.81 -7.76 -30.84
C GLY A 204 4.69 -8.59 -29.55
N PRO A 205 5.45 -9.70 -29.42
CA PRO A 205 5.23 -10.77 -28.43
C PRO A 205 5.65 -10.49 -26.96
N ALA A 206 5.94 -9.24 -26.56
CA ALA A 206 6.66 -8.97 -25.31
C ALA A 206 5.80 -8.54 -24.09
N LEU A 207 4.46 -8.65 -24.12
CA LEU A 207 3.60 -7.99 -23.11
C LEU A 207 2.80 -8.87 -22.14
N GLU A 208 2.80 -10.20 -22.29
CA GLU A 208 1.81 -11.07 -21.60
C GLU A 208 1.76 -10.87 -20.06
N ARG A 209 2.89 -10.68 -19.38
CA ARG A 209 2.92 -10.48 -17.91
C ARG A 209 2.75 -9.04 -17.42
N LYS A 210 2.74 -8.06 -18.33
CA LYS A 210 2.50 -6.63 -17.99
C LYS A 210 1.06 -6.20 -18.25
N LEU A 211 0.21 -7.11 -18.71
CA LEU A 211 -1.12 -6.80 -19.23
C LEU A 211 -2.01 -6.06 -18.21
N LEU A 212 -2.07 -6.52 -16.96
CA LEU A 212 -2.90 -5.87 -15.92
C LEU A 212 -2.43 -4.45 -15.62
N LYS A 213 -1.12 -4.23 -15.54
CA LYS A 213 -0.56 -2.90 -15.36
C LYS A 213 -0.89 -1.99 -16.55
N VAL A 214 -0.72 -2.49 -17.78
CA VAL A 214 -1.06 -1.71 -18.98
C VAL A 214 -2.57 -1.42 -19.02
N ALA A 215 -3.43 -2.37 -18.65
CA ALA A 215 -4.86 -2.15 -18.53
C ALA A 215 -5.21 -1.09 -17.47
N LEU A 216 -4.54 -1.12 -16.31
CA LEU A 216 -4.67 -0.07 -15.30
C LEU A 216 -4.26 1.30 -15.85
N ASP A 217 -3.18 1.40 -16.61
CA ASP A 217 -2.73 2.67 -17.18
C ASP A 217 -3.64 3.16 -18.31
N VAL A 218 -4.09 2.26 -19.18
CA VAL A 218 -5.05 2.57 -20.25
C VAL A 218 -6.40 3.00 -19.66
N SER A 219 -6.84 2.40 -18.54
CA SER A 219 -8.07 2.79 -17.85
C SER A 219 -8.06 4.26 -17.40
N GLU A 220 -6.88 4.83 -17.16
CA GLU A 220 -6.68 6.21 -16.70
C GLU A 220 -6.46 7.22 -17.83
N THR A 221 -6.28 6.75 -19.06
CA THR A 221 -6.14 7.67 -20.21
C THR A 221 -7.34 8.60 -20.32
N THR A 222 -7.15 9.74 -20.96
CA THR A 222 -8.23 10.70 -21.27
C THR A 222 -9.40 10.08 -22.02
N TRP A 223 -9.17 8.92 -22.65
CA TRP A 223 -10.14 8.15 -23.40
C TRP A 223 -11.12 7.35 -22.52
N HIS A 224 -10.64 6.72 -21.44
CA HIS A 224 -11.47 5.88 -20.58
C HIS A 224 -11.85 6.58 -19.27
N ARG A 225 -10.91 7.30 -18.64
CA ARG A 225 -11.07 8.00 -17.35
C ARG A 225 -11.83 7.16 -16.31
N TYR A 226 -11.53 5.87 -16.23
CA TYR A 226 -12.31 4.91 -15.45
C TYR A 226 -12.38 5.30 -13.98
N PHE A 227 -11.23 5.53 -13.34
CA PHE A 227 -11.15 5.94 -11.94
C PHE A 227 -11.95 7.22 -11.69
N HIS A 228 -11.83 8.22 -12.55
CA HIS A 228 -12.61 9.45 -12.42
C HIS A 228 -14.12 9.19 -12.46
N HIS A 229 -14.59 8.39 -13.44
CA HIS A 229 -16.01 8.10 -13.55
C HIS A 229 -16.54 7.26 -12.39
N VAL A 230 -15.78 6.29 -11.91
CA VAL A 230 -16.20 5.38 -10.83
C VAL A 230 -16.09 6.07 -9.47
N PHE A 231 -15.00 6.81 -9.21
CA PHE A 231 -14.74 7.42 -7.91
C PHE A 231 -15.32 8.82 -7.78
N TRP A 232 -14.99 9.72 -8.72
CA TRP A 232 -15.38 11.15 -8.62
C TRP A 232 -16.81 11.41 -9.08
N ASP A 233 -17.24 10.80 -10.18
CA ASP A 233 -18.58 11.04 -10.73
C ASP A 233 -19.66 10.15 -10.07
N ALA A 234 -19.31 8.94 -9.61
CA ALA A 234 -20.30 8.00 -9.08
C ALA A 234 -20.48 8.04 -7.55
N LEU A 235 -19.58 8.67 -6.79
CA LEU A 235 -19.61 8.65 -5.32
C LEU A 235 -19.78 10.05 -4.74
N ALA A 236 -20.55 10.13 -3.65
CA ALA A 236 -20.60 11.31 -2.79
C ALA A 236 -19.31 11.42 -1.95
N GLU A 237 -19.00 12.60 -1.44
CA GLU A 237 -17.78 12.84 -0.64
C GLU A 237 -17.67 11.90 0.57
N GLY A 238 -18.78 11.65 1.29
CA GLY A 238 -18.81 10.71 2.40
C GLY A 238 -18.47 9.27 1.99
N GLN A 239 -18.95 8.84 0.81
CA GLN A 239 -18.65 7.52 0.25
C GLN A 239 -17.17 7.40 -0.19
N GLN A 240 -16.60 8.47 -0.76
CA GLN A 240 -15.17 8.52 -1.10
C GLN A 240 -14.30 8.42 0.17
N LYS A 241 -14.68 9.11 1.25
CA LYS A 241 -14.01 9.00 2.56
C LYS A 241 -14.10 7.58 3.13
N LEU A 242 -15.26 6.93 3.01
CA LEU A 242 -15.43 5.52 3.44
C LEU A 242 -14.52 4.56 2.67
N LEU A 243 -14.42 4.69 1.34
CA LEU A 243 -13.50 3.85 0.56
C LEU A 243 -12.05 4.05 0.98
N ARG A 244 -11.62 5.29 1.22
CA ARG A 244 -10.28 5.59 1.75
C ARG A 244 -10.08 4.94 3.12
N ALA A 245 -11.05 5.08 4.04
CA ALA A 245 -10.98 4.48 5.36
C ALA A 245 -10.86 2.94 5.32
N ILE A 246 -11.67 2.27 4.48
CA ILE A 246 -11.61 0.81 4.27
C ILE A 246 -10.19 0.40 3.85
N VAL A 247 -9.63 1.06 2.85
CA VAL A 247 -8.29 0.75 2.33
C VAL A 247 -7.18 1.05 3.34
N ARG A 248 -7.38 2.06 4.18
CA ARG A 248 -6.50 2.43 5.30
C ARG A 248 -6.66 1.52 6.51
N ASN A 249 -7.55 0.52 6.44
CA ASN A 249 -7.96 -0.33 7.57
C ASN A 249 -8.45 0.48 8.78
N GLU A 250 -9.05 1.64 8.53
CA GLU A 250 -9.66 2.48 9.56
C GLU A 250 -11.06 1.97 9.89
N PRO A 251 -11.54 2.14 11.15
CA PRO A 251 -12.90 1.76 11.51
C PRO A 251 -13.93 2.50 10.66
N VAL A 252 -14.90 1.75 10.11
CA VAL A 252 -16.01 2.31 9.33
C VAL A 252 -17.33 1.78 9.88
N ASP A 253 -18.37 2.62 9.86
CA ASP A 253 -19.73 2.17 10.16
C ASP A 253 -20.21 1.18 9.09
N PRO A 254 -20.54 -0.07 9.46
CA PRO A 254 -21.10 -1.06 8.55
C PRO A 254 -22.28 -0.55 7.72
N ARG A 255 -23.20 0.21 8.34
CA ARG A 255 -24.42 0.70 7.67
C ARG A 255 -24.10 1.72 6.60
N ALA A 256 -23.10 2.57 6.85
CA ALA A 256 -22.64 3.55 5.88
C ALA A 256 -22.01 2.89 4.64
N CYS A 257 -21.55 1.63 4.76
CA CYS A 257 -20.97 0.86 3.65
C CYS A 257 -22.00 0.11 2.80
N GLU A 258 -23.24 -0.10 3.29
CA GLU A 258 -24.28 -0.87 2.58
C GLU A 258 -24.48 -0.41 1.13
N PRO A 259 -24.58 0.91 0.82
CA PRO A 259 -24.72 1.34 -0.58
C PRO A 259 -23.52 0.98 -1.47
N LEU A 260 -22.32 0.89 -0.89
CA LEU A 260 -21.10 0.52 -1.62
C LEU A 260 -21.00 -0.99 -1.83
N VAL A 261 -21.46 -1.77 -0.85
CA VAL A 261 -21.61 -3.23 -0.97
C VAL A 261 -22.68 -3.57 -2.01
N ASP A 262 -23.83 -2.92 -1.95
CA ASP A 262 -24.93 -3.11 -2.90
C ASP A 262 -24.56 -2.68 -4.32
N ALA A 263 -23.73 -1.65 -4.46
CA ALA A 263 -23.18 -1.23 -5.76
C ALA A 263 -22.04 -2.13 -6.25
N GLY A 264 -21.61 -3.11 -5.47
CA GLY A 264 -20.52 -4.01 -5.80
C GLY A 264 -19.15 -3.35 -5.82
N LEU A 265 -18.94 -2.25 -5.09
CA LEU A 265 -17.65 -1.58 -4.93
C LEU A 265 -16.87 -2.06 -3.71
N VAL A 266 -17.58 -2.54 -2.69
CA VAL A 266 -17.02 -3.10 -1.46
C VAL A 266 -17.49 -4.53 -1.32
N GLU A 267 -16.60 -5.40 -0.88
CA GLU A 267 -16.94 -6.75 -0.43
C GLU A 267 -16.66 -6.89 1.05
N GLU A 268 -17.34 -7.85 1.67
CA GLU A 268 -17.22 -8.16 3.08
C GLU A 268 -17.04 -9.66 3.26
N ASP A 269 -16.03 -10.04 4.02
CA ASP A 269 -15.82 -11.42 4.42
C ASP A 269 -16.84 -11.77 5.51
N ALA A 270 -17.73 -12.71 5.21
CA ALA A 270 -18.83 -13.08 6.10
C ALA A 270 -18.38 -13.63 7.46
N THR A 271 -17.14 -14.12 7.58
CA THR A 271 -16.62 -14.72 8.81
C THR A 271 -15.94 -13.69 9.69
N THR A 272 -15.15 -12.80 9.09
CA THR A 272 -14.31 -11.83 9.80
C THR A 272 -14.92 -10.43 9.84
N GLY A 273 -15.96 -10.15 9.04
CA GLY A 273 -16.51 -8.81 8.84
C GLY A 273 -15.56 -7.84 8.15
N ARG A 274 -14.42 -8.34 7.64
CA ARG A 274 -13.41 -7.51 6.96
C ARG A 274 -13.98 -7.00 5.65
N ARG A 275 -13.81 -5.70 5.39
CA ARG A 275 -14.19 -5.06 4.14
C ARG A 275 -12.98 -4.74 3.27
N TRP A 276 -13.12 -4.86 1.96
CA TRP A 276 -12.12 -4.41 0.98
C TRP A 276 -12.80 -3.83 -0.27
N ILE A 277 -12.04 -3.08 -1.05
CA ILE A 277 -12.51 -2.58 -2.34
C ILE A 277 -12.49 -3.73 -3.35
N ALA A 278 -13.65 -4.01 -3.94
CA ALA A 278 -13.82 -5.10 -4.91
C ALA A 278 -13.50 -4.68 -6.36
N ASP A 279 -13.48 -3.38 -6.65
CA ASP A 279 -13.07 -2.86 -7.96
C ASP A 279 -11.54 -2.83 -8.07
N PRO A 280 -10.91 -3.57 -9.00
CA PRO A 280 -9.46 -3.72 -9.06
C PRO A 280 -8.74 -2.41 -9.40
N VAL A 281 -9.38 -1.51 -10.16
CA VAL A 281 -8.76 -0.21 -10.51
C VAL A 281 -8.76 0.70 -9.28
N LEU A 282 -9.89 0.81 -8.58
CA LEU A 282 -9.95 1.58 -7.34
C LEU A 282 -9.00 0.99 -6.28
N ALA A 283 -9.00 -0.34 -6.11
CA ALA A 283 -8.12 -1.02 -5.16
C ALA A 283 -6.65 -0.74 -5.49
N ALA A 284 -6.23 -0.88 -6.75
CA ALA A 284 -4.88 -0.57 -7.20
C ALA A 284 -4.47 0.90 -6.95
N ARG A 285 -5.41 1.83 -7.12
CA ARG A 285 -5.12 3.26 -7.08
C ARG A 285 -5.12 3.83 -5.66
N LEU A 286 -6.02 3.36 -4.80
CA LEU A 286 -6.20 3.83 -3.43
C LEU A 286 -5.36 3.06 -2.40
N SER A 287 -4.97 1.81 -2.68
CA SER A 287 -4.18 0.99 -1.74
C SER A 287 -2.86 1.65 -1.40
N PRO A 288 -2.50 1.77 -0.10
CA PRO A 288 -1.22 2.31 0.28
C PRO A 288 -0.09 1.34 -0.03
N LEU A 289 1.10 1.88 -0.29
CA LEU A 289 2.31 1.10 -0.11
C LEU A 289 2.63 1.01 1.39
N ARG A 290 2.39 -0.18 1.97
CA ARG A 290 2.86 -0.58 3.30
C ARG A 290 4.30 -1.09 3.27
N ILE A 291 5.13 -0.50 4.12
CA ILE A 291 6.53 -0.86 4.32
C ILE A 291 6.74 -1.14 5.81
N HIS A 292 7.26 -2.30 6.18
CA HIS A 292 7.79 -2.48 7.54
C HIS A 292 9.25 -2.07 7.56
N HIS A 293 9.60 -1.16 8.47
CA HIS A 293 10.95 -0.73 8.76
C HIS A 293 11.42 -1.41 10.05
N LEU A 294 12.42 -2.28 9.90
CA LEU A 294 13.07 -3.06 10.95
C LEU A 294 14.48 -2.52 11.19
N SER A 295 15.02 -2.77 12.37
CA SER A 295 16.42 -2.52 12.70
C SER A 295 16.89 -3.44 13.81
N ASP A 296 18.21 -3.61 13.94
CA ASP A 296 18.86 -4.21 15.11
C ASP A 296 18.29 -5.61 15.42
N ILE A 297 18.44 -6.51 14.43
CA ILE A 297 18.00 -7.91 14.52
C ILE A 297 18.98 -8.73 15.36
N HIS A 298 20.27 -8.39 15.30
CA HIS A 298 21.37 -8.96 16.09
C HIS A 298 21.37 -10.49 16.10
N VAL A 299 21.44 -11.10 14.91
CA VAL A 299 21.62 -12.55 14.75
C VAL A 299 22.96 -12.96 15.36
N GLY A 300 22.90 -13.74 16.45
CA GLY A 300 24.05 -14.15 17.22
C GLY A 300 23.74 -14.29 18.72
N PRO A 301 24.76 -14.29 19.58
CA PRO A 301 24.58 -14.56 21.02
C PRO A 301 23.71 -13.56 21.78
N LYS A 302 23.50 -12.35 21.24
CA LYS A 302 22.59 -11.35 21.81
C LYS A 302 21.17 -11.36 21.22
N SER A 303 20.81 -12.36 20.42
CA SER A 303 19.46 -12.46 19.85
C SER A 303 18.38 -12.63 20.91
N ALA A 304 17.40 -11.73 20.96
CA ALA A 304 16.29 -11.68 21.90
C ALA A 304 15.44 -12.95 21.89
N GLN A 305 15.17 -13.47 23.09
CA GLN A 305 14.21 -14.55 23.32
C GLN A 305 12.81 -13.98 23.48
N SER A 306 11.79 -14.78 23.14
CA SER A 306 10.40 -14.31 23.19
C SER A 306 9.86 -14.20 24.62
N ILE A 307 10.41 -14.92 25.60
CA ILE A 307 10.03 -14.83 27.00
C ILE A 307 11.00 -13.88 27.73
N ASP A 308 10.45 -12.91 28.47
CA ASP A 308 11.26 -11.99 29.27
C ASP A 308 11.81 -12.73 30.50
N ALA A 309 13.13 -12.68 30.70
CA ALA A 309 13.82 -13.37 31.78
C ALA A 309 13.35 -12.93 33.19
N LYS A 310 12.63 -11.81 33.31
CA LYS A 310 12.06 -11.34 34.58
C LYS A 310 10.75 -12.04 34.97
N GLU A 311 10.01 -12.59 34.01
CA GLU A 311 8.81 -13.41 34.26
C GLU A 311 9.15 -14.92 34.37
N ALA A 312 10.39 -15.26 34.01
CA ALA A 312 10.93 -16.61 34.02
C ALA A 312 11.31 -17.08 35.44
N GLY A 313 10.33 -17.59 36.18
CA GLY A 313 10.63 -18.61 37.21
C GLY A 313 11.16 -19.91 36.59
N LEU A 314 11.31 -20.96 37.43
CA LEU A 314 11.76 -22.32 37.05
C LEU A 314 11.01 -22.98 35.87
N LEU A 315 9.90 -22.41 35.39
CA LEU A 315 9.10 -22.89 34.26
C LEU A 315 9.66 -22.51 32.88
N ALA A 316 10.52 -21.50 32.76
CA ALA A 316 11.05 -21.05 31.46
C ALA A 316 12.10 -22.01 30.86
N GLU A 317 12.79 -22.80 31.67
CA GLU A 317 13.72 -23.83 31.16
C GLU A 317 12.98 -25.00 30.47
N ALA A 318 11.69 -25.18 30.74
CA ALA A 318 10.87 -26.23 30.13
C ALA A 318 10.17 -25.78 28.83
N LEU A 319 10.04 -24.48 28.60
CA LEU A 319 9.39 -23.90 27.43
C LEU A 319 10.47 -23.22 26.59
N ASP A 320 10.96 -23.90 25.54
CA ASP A 320 11.85 -23.28 24.55
C ASP A 320 11.19 -21.99 24.01
N PRO A 321 11.63 -20.80 24.46
CA PRO A 321 10.88 -19.58 24.21
C PRO A 321 10.94 -19.17 22.74
N GLY A 322 11.86 -19.73 21.95
CA GLY A 322 12.12 -19.25 20.60
C GLY A 322 12.63 -17.80 20.57
N LEU A 323 12.86 -17.29 19.36
CA LEU A 323 13.47 -15.98 19.12
C LEU A 323 12.40 -14.94 18.74
N VAL A 324 12.58 -13.68 19.16
CA VAL A 324 11.63 -12.60 18.82
C VAL A 324 11.47 -12.44 17.31
N ARG A 325 12.56 -12.57 16.54
CA ARG A 325 12.54 -12.54 15.07
C ARG A 325 11.67 -13.64 14.44
N GLU A 326 11.49 -14.78 15.11
CA GLU A 326 10.59 -15.85 14.65
C GLU A 326 9.13 -15.48 14.92
N SER A 327 8.85 -14.86 16.08
CA SER A 327 7.50 -14.36 16.38
C SER A 327 7.04 -13.25 15.41
N TYR A 328 7.98 -12.51 14.83
CA TYR A 328 7.71 -11.56 13.75
C TYR A 328 7.29 -12.26 12.45
N LEU A 329 7.87 -13.41 12.09
CA LEU A 329 7.44 -14.18 10.92
C LEU A 329 6.01 -14.72 11.11
N SER A 330 5.69 -15.24 12.30
CA SER A 330 4.32 -15.65 12.64
C SER A 330 3.33 -14.47 12.58
N HIS A 331 3.78 -13.27 12.96
CA HIS A 331 2.98 -12.05 12.80
C HIS A 331 2.74 -11.71 11.32
N LEU A 332 3.77 -11.77 10.48
CA LEU A 332 3.62 -11.59 9.03
C LEU A 332 2.63 -12.59 8.41
N GLU A 333 2.66 -13.86 8.83
CA GLU A 333 1.67 -14.86 8.40
C GLU A 333 0.24 -14.47 8.79
N GLY A 334 0.03 -14.00 10.02
CA GLY A 334 -1.26 -13.50 10.49
C GLY A 334 -1.73 -12.26 9.70
N LEU A 335 -0.82 -11.34 9.44
CA LEU A 335 -1.08 -10.18 8.59
C LEU A 335 -1.41 -10.61 7.15
N ARG A 336 -0.72 -11.60 6.59
CA ARG A 336 -0.96 -12.10 5.23
C ARG A 336 -2.33 -12.73 5.09
N LYS A 337 -2.73 -13.58 6.06
CA LYS A 337 -4.08 -14.17 6.14
C LYS A 337 -5.17 -13.10 6.21
N SER A 338 -4.88 -11.98 6.87
CA SER A 338 -5.78 -10.83 6.98
C SER A 338 -5.54 -9.76 5.92
N GLY A 339 -4.75 -10.02 4.86
CA GLY A 339 -4.40 -9.07 3.78
C GLY A 339 -3.82 -7.74 4.25
N LYS A 340 -3.21 -7.74 5.43
CA LYS A 340 -2.56 -6.61 6.12
C LYS A 340 -1.04 -6.65 6.04
N ALA A 341 -0.46 -7.69 5.44
CA ALA A 341 0.99 -7.84 5.36
C ALA A 341 1.64 -6.67 4.60
N PRO A 342 2.89 -6.29 4.95
CA PRO A 342 3.63 -5.29 4.21
C PRO A 342 3.88 -5.75 2.77
N HIS A 343 4.08 -4.78 1.89
CA HIS A 343 4.51 -5.05 0.52
C HIS A 343 6.05 -5.03 0.42
N VAL A 344 6.71 -4.27 1.29
CA VAL A 344 8.17 -4.10 1.32
C VAL A 344 8.68 -4.19 2.76
N ILE A 345 9.85 -4.77 2.96
CA ILE A 345 10.63 -4.68 4.19
C ILE A 345 11.87 -3.82 3.95
N ILE A 346 12.14 -2.90 4.86
CA ILE A 346 13.37 -2.12 4.91
C ILE A 346 14.07 -2.44 6.23
N ILE A 347 15.34 -2.80 6.18
CA ILE A 347 16.14 -3.11 7.37
C ILE A 347 17.29 -2.11 7.44
N SER A 348 17.31 -1.27 8.47
CA SER A 348 18.27 -0.18 8.61
C SER A 348 19.56 -0.56 9.36
N GLY A 349 19.93 -1.84 9.41
CA GLY A 349 21.23 -2.31 9.91
C GLY A 349 21.16 -3.20 11.15
N ASP A 350 22.35 -3.65 11.52
CA ASP A 350 22.62 -4.62 12.59
C ASP A 350 21.79 -5.89 12.43
N LEU A 351 21.92 -6.51 11.25
CA LEU A 351 21.34 -7.83 10.98
C LEU A 351 22.03 -8.91 11.83
N THR A 352 23.34 -8.78 12.00
CA THR A 352 24.21 -9.72 12.71
C THR A 352 24.84 -9.05 13.92
N GLU A 353 25.36 -9.86 14.86
CA GLU A 353 26.08 -9.33 16.03
C GLU A 353 27.56 -9.02 15.72
N TRP A 354 28.21 -9.84 14.89
CA TRP A 354 29.66 -9.78 14.59
C TRP A 354 29.98 -10.03 13.11
N ALA A 355 28.97 -10.14 12.24
CA ALA A 355 29.12 -10.50 10.83
C ALA A 355 30.03 -11.71 10.54
N THR A 356 30.01 -12.73 11.42
CA THR A 356 30.64 -14.01 11.08
C THR A 356 29.86 -14.66 9.94
N LYS A 357 30.52 -15.53 9.17
CA LYS A 357 29.87 -16.23 8.05
C LYS A 357 28.63 -17.01 8.50
N GLU A 358 28.68 -17.61 9.69
CA GLU A 358 27.57 -18.37 10.28
C GLU A 358 26.39 -17.44 10.61
N GLN A 359 26.67 -16.29 11.22
CA GLN A 359 25.62 -15.30 11.54
C GLN A 359 25.02 -14.70 10.27
N CYS A 360 25.83 -14.37 9.27
CA CYS A 360 25.35 -13.88 7.97
C CYS A 360 24.49 -14.93 7.27
N GLN A 361 24.89 -16.21 7.29
CA GLN A 361 24.12 -17.31 6.72
C GLN A 361 22.78 -17.51 7.45
N GLU A 362 22.78 -17.43 8.78
CA GLU A 362 21.55 -17.54 9.58
C GLU A 362 20.61 -16.35 9.28
N ALA A 363 21.13 -15.12 9.29
CA ALA A 363 20.38 -13.92 8.95
C ALA A 363 19.78 -14.00 7.55
N ARG A 364 20.58 -14.45 6.57
CA ARG A 364 20.15 -14.70 5.20
C ARG A 364 19.01 -15.72 5.13
N SER A 365 19.15 -16.84 5.84
CA SER A 365 18.13 -17.90 5.87
C SER A 365 16.81 -17.40 6.47
N TRP A 366 16.88 -16.50 7.45
CA TRP A 366 15.70 -15.83 8.01
C TRP A 366 15.05 -14.87 7.00
N LEU A 367 15.85 -14.05 6.28
CA LEU A 367 15.34 -13.15 5.24
C LEU A 367 14.67 -13.90 4.09
N ASP A 368 15.23 -15.03 3.65
CA ASP A 368 14.67 -15.81 2.53
C ASP A 368 13.27 -16.39 2.84
N ARG A 369 12.86 -16.42 4.12
CA ARG A 369 11.49 -16.81 4.53
C ARG A 369 10.47 -15.69 4.44
N ILE A 370 10.89 -14.43 4.31
CA ILE A 370 10.00 -13.26 4.30
C ILE A 370 9.23 -13.10 2.98
N PRO A 371 9.82 -13.20 1.77
CA PRO A 371 9.14 -12.93 0.51
C PRO A 371 7.75 -13.58 0.33
N PRO A 372 7.55 -14.89 0.64
CA PRO A 372 6.22 -15.51 0.51
C PRO A 372 5.17 -14.95 1.50
N LEU A 373 5.61 -14.27 2.56
CA LEU A 373 4.74 -13.67 3.58
C LEU A 373 4.32 -12.23 3.24
N LEU A 374 4.88 -11.63 2.20
CA LEU A 374 4.54 -10.26 1.80
C LEU A 374 3.28 -10.21 0.93
N GLU A 375 2.49 -9.16 1.07
CA GLU A 375 1.28 -8.94 0.25
C GLU A 375 1.69 -8.46 -1.14
N PRO A 376 1.17 -8.99 -2.27
CA PRO A 376 1.43 -8.40 -3.58
C PRO A 376 0.83 -6.99 -3.65
N HIS A 377 1.43 -6.13 -4.46
CA HIS A 377 0.85 -4.83 -4.77
C HIS A 377 0.92 -4.66 -6.28
N VAL A 378 -0.21 -4.48 -6.97
CA VAL A 378 -0.24 -4.52 -8.44
C VAL A 378 0.64 -3.46 -9.12
N LEU A 379 0.88 -2.34 -8.43
CA LEU A 379 1.79 -1.27 -8.90
C LEU A 379 3.25 -1.46 -8.47
N LEU A 380 3.51 -2.46 -7.63
CA LEU A 380 4.85 -2.93 -7.32
C LEU A 380 5.09 -4.12 -8.24
N GLY A 381 5.87 -3.92 -9.31
CA GLY A 381 6.12 -4.98 -10.29
C GLY A 381 6.70 -6.25 -9.65
N GLU A 382 6.54 -7.40 -10.30
CA GLU A 382 7.06 -8.68 -9.79
C GLU A 382 8.58 -8.65 -9.55
N ASP A 383 9.31 -7.93 -10.41
CA ASP A 383 10.77 -7.76 -10.32
C ASP A 383 11.20 -6.65 -9.34
N ALA A 384 10.26 -6.01 -8.64
CA ALA A 384 10.60 -4.96 -7.70
C ALA A 384 11.42 -5.51 -6.53
N GLN A 385 12.43 -4.75 -6.09
CA GLN A 385 13.15 -5.06 -4.86
C GLN A 385 12.23 -4.84 -3.65
N ARG A 386 11.89 -5.91 -2.93
CA ARG A 386 10.91 -5.89 -1.82
C ARG A 386 11.55 -6.02 -0.44
N ILE A 387 12.84 -6.31 -0.39
CA ILE A 387 13.65 -6.35 0.84
C ILE A 387 14.87 -5.46 0.57
N LEU A 388 14.96 -4.35 1.30
CA LEU A 388 16.03 -3.37 1.17
C LEU A 388 16.85 -3.33 2.45
N LEU A 389 18.18 -3.33 2.34
CA LEU A 389 19.08 -3.46 3.48
C LEU A 389 20.06 -2.29 3.54
N VAL A 390 20.39 -1.86 4.74
CA VAL A 390 21.60 -1.08 5.05
C VAL A 390 22.38 -1.88 6.08
N GLY A 391 23.70 -1.96 5.97
CA GLY A 391 24.53 -2.59 7.01
C GLY A 391 24.75 -1.64 8.18
N GLY A 392 24.65 -2.15 9.40
CA GLY A 392 24.95 -1.43 10.64
C GLY A 392 26.40 -1.61 11.10
N ASN A 393 26.74 -1.11 12.30
CA ASN A 393 28.11 -1.21 12.83
C ASN A 393 28.46 -2.63 13.32
N HIS A 394 27.46 -3.49 13.55
CA HIS A 394 27.64 -4.90 13.86
C HIS A 394 27.68 -5.81 12.62
N ASP A 395 27.29 -5.29 11.46
CA ASP A 395 27.36 -5.98 10.16
C ASP A 395 28.76 -5.90 9.52
N VAL A 396 29.78 -5.88 10.36
CA VAL A 396 31.18 -5.70 10.00
C VAL A 396 32.01 -6.81 10.61
N ASP A 397 32.83 -7.48 9.80
CA ASP A 397 33.75 -8.52 10.27
C ASP A 397 34.95 -7.86 10.95
N TRP A 398 34.89 -7.74 12.28
CA TRP A 398 35.92 -7.07 13.06
C TRP A 398 37.25 -7.83 13.09
N SER A 399 37.30 -9.10 12.72
CA SER A 399 38.58 -9.81 12.60
C SER A 399 39.45 -9.18 11.51
N GLN A 400 38.82 -8.62 10.47
CA GLN A 400 39.49 -8.01 9.32
C GLN A 400 39.88 -6.55 9.55
N THR A 401 39.44 -5.90 10.63
CA THR A 401 39.80 -4.49 10.92
C THR A 401 41.26 -4.34 11.35
N ARG A 402 41.92 -5.44 11.73
CA ARG A 402 43.34 -5.49 12.14
C ARG A 402 44.31 -5.40 10.96
N GLU A 403 43.88 -5.81 9.76
CA GLU A 403 44.77 -6.01 8.60
C GLU A 403 44.89 -4.78 7.68
N GLY A 404 44.25 -3.66 8.04
CA GLY A 404 44.49 -2.35 7.43
C GLY A 404 43.76 -2.04 6.12
N HIS A 405 43.06 -3.00 5.50
CA HIS A 405 42.21 -2.76 4.33
C HIS A 405 40.76 -2.45 4.74
N ALA A 406 40.46 -1.18 5.00
CA ALA A 406 39.17 -0.75 5.56
C ALA A 406 37.90 -1.27 4.85
N PRO A 407 37.86 -1.51 3.52
CA PRO A 407 36.69 -2.12 2.88
C PRO A 407 36.46 -3.61 3.16
N SER A 408 37.50 -4.40 3.46
CA SER A 408 37.38 -5.88 3.49
C SER A 408 36.46 -6.38 4.60
N ARG A 409 36.37 -5.65 5.72
CA ARG A 409 35.45 -5.93 6.83
C ARG A 409 33.96 -5.92 6.43
N HIS A 410 33.59 -5.36 5.28
CA HIS A 410 32.22 -5.38 4.76
C HIS A 410 31.98 -6.55 3.79
N GLN A 411 33.01 -7.34 3.45
CA GLN A 411 32.92 -8.37 2.42
C GLN A 411 31.92 -9.48 2.77
N ASN A 412 31.90 -9.94 4.03
CA ASN A 412 30.93 -10.96 4.44
C ASN A 412 29.48 -10.46 4.22
N PHE A 413 29.18 -9.22 4.61
CA PHE A 413 27.86 -8.64 4.37
C PHE A 413 27.52 -8.61 2.87
N ALA A 414 28.41 -8.09 2.04
CA ALA A 414 28.20 -8.03 0.59
C ALA A 414 27.99 -9.42 -0.03
N ASP A 415 28.82 -10.40 0.32
CA ASP A 415 28.77 -11.75 -0.26
C ASP A 415 27.46 -12.48 0.05
N PHE A 416 27.01 -12.43 1.31
CA PHE A 416 25.78 -13.12 1.74
C PHE A 416 24.50 -12.40 1.30
N PHE A 417 24.55 -11.08 1.11
CA PHE A 417 23.38 -10.25 0.81
C PHE A 417 23.33 -9.67 -0.61
N GLN A 418 24.23 -10.03 -1.52
CA GLN A 418 24.27 -9.57 -2.93
C GLN A 418 22.95 -9.67 -3.73
N GLY A 419 22.00 -10.51 -3.28
CA GLY A 419 20.68 -10.65 -3.89
C GLY A 419 19.65 -9.61 -3.42
N TYR A 420 20.01 -8.78 -2.44
CA TYR A 420 19.21 -7.71 -1.88
C TYR A 420 19.84 -6.35 -2.20
N ALA A 421 19.02 -5.33 -2.40
CA ALA A 421 19.55 -3.97 -2.57
C ALA A 421 20.21 -3.48 -1.28
N HIS A 422 21.49 -3.12 -1.34
CA HIS A 422 22.24 -2.55 -0.23
C HIS A 422 23.37 -1.60 -0.69
N PRO A 423 23.88 -0.71 0.17
CA PRO A 423 25.08 0.06 -0.12
C PRO A 423 26.32 -0.86 -0.24
N HIS A 424 27.17 -0.59 -1.23
CA HIS A 424 28.39 -1.37 -1.50
C HIS A 424 29.60 -0.84 -0.72
N LEU A 425 29.62 -1.04 0.60
CA LEU A 425 30.70 -0.54 1.48
C LEU A 425 32.03 -1.28 1.29
N GLU A 426 31.99 -2.51 0.78
CA GLU A 426 33.13 -3.32 0.35
C GLU A 426 33.87 -2.73 -0.85
N VAL A 427 33.20 -1.88 -1.64
CA VAL A 427 33.79 -1.16 -2.76
C VAL A 427 34.41 0.15 -2.27
N PRO A 428 35.61 0.54 -2.73
CA PRO A 428 36.19 1.83 -2.38
C PRO A 428 35.24 3.00 -2.74
N PRO A 429 35.16 4.06 -1.91
CA PRO A 429 34.24 5.18 -2.17
C PRO A 429 34.40 5.85 -3.53
N ALA A 430 35.56 5.72 -4.18
CA ALA A 430 35.79 6.23 -5.53
C ALA A 430 34.95 5.52 -6.60
N ASP A 431 34.69 4.22 -6.42
CA ASP A 431 34.12 3.35 -7.44
C ASP A 431 32.65 2.97 -7.16
N ARG A 432 32.16 3.29 -5.96
CA ARG A 432 30.75 3.10 -5.60
C ARG A 432 29.81 3.85 -6.53
N LYS A 433 28.66 3.23 -6.78
CA LYS A 433 27.55 3.80 -7.53
C LYS A 433 26.43 4.19 -6.58
N LEU A 434 25.72 5.26 -6.94
CA LEU A 434 24.48 5.63 -6.29
C LEU A 434 23.33 4.97 -7.06
N GLU A 435 22.66 4.02 -6.44
CA GLU A 435 21.57 3.26 -7.08
C GLU A 435 20.30 3.38 -6.22
N PRO A 436 19.52 4.47 -6.38
CA PRO A 436 18.26 4.60 -5.68
C PRO A 436 17.24 3.58 -6.21
N ILE A 437 16.42 3.04 -5.31
CA ILE A 437 15.33 2.13 -5.65
C ILE A 437 14.11 2.98 -5.97
N GLU A 438 13.63 2.92 -7.21
CA GLU A 438 12.48 3.69 -7.66
C GLU A 438 11.27 2.78 -7.89
N TRP A 439 10.11 3.22 -7.42
CA TRP A 439 8.81 2.64 -7.74
C TRP A 439 7.94 3.70 -8.43
N PRO A 440 8.08 3.88 -9.75
CA PRO A 440 7.47 5.02 -10.45
C PRO A 440 5.96 5.08 -10.39
N ASP A 441 5.29 3.93 -10.49
CA ASP A 441 3.83 3.87 -10.39
C ASP A 441 3.32 4.18 -8.98
N LEU A 442 4.21 4.19 -7.98
CA LEU A 442 3.92 4.56 -6.60
C LEU A 442 4.43 5.96 -6.26
N GLY A 443 5.18 6.63 -7.14
CA GLY A 443 5.77 7.94 -6.88
C GLY A 443 6.81 7.93 -5.74
N VAL A 444 7.46 6.79 -5.50
CA VAL A 444 8.38 6.58 -4.38
C VAL A 444 9.80 6.36 -4.88
N THR A 445 10.77 6.95 -4.18
CA THR A 445 12.19 6.61 -4.28
C THR A 445 12.76 6.32 -2.89
N VAL A 446 13.52 5.24 -2.78
CA VAL A 446 14.26 4.87 -1.57
C VAL A 446 15.76 4.95 -1.85
N LEU A 447 16.47 5.71 -1.04
CA LEU A 447 17.92 5.83 -1.06
C LEU A 447 18.51 5.07 0.13
N LEU A 448 19.43 4.14 -0.13
CA LEU A 448 20.16 3.40 0.89
C LEU A 448 21.53 4.06 1.09
N LEU A 449 21.84 4.50 2.32
CA LEU A 449 23.10 5.14 2.66
C LEU A 449 23.88 4.29 3.67
N GLY A 450 25.11 3.94 3.29
CA GLY A 450 26.05 3.30 4.21
C GLY A 450 26.55 4.32 5.22
N THR A 451 26.38 4.02 6.51
CA THR A 451 26.87 4.87 7.61
C THR A 451 27.95 4.20 8.44
N SER A 452 28.20 2.91 8.22
CA SER A 452 29.13 2.09 9.01
C SER A 452 30.55 2.11 8.46
N GLU A 453 30.93 3.18 7.73
CA GLU A 453 32.27 3.38 7.14
C GLU A 453 33.40 3.32 8.14
N LEU A 454 33.12 3.52 9.42
CA LEU A 454 34.11 3.50 10.49
C LEU A 454 33.80 2.41 11.52
N GLY A 455 32.85 1.52 11.23
CA GLY A 455 32.47 0.41 12.10
C GLY A 455 33.66 -0.50 12.42
N GLY A 456 33.79 -0.87 13.69
CA GLY A 456 34.89 -1.70 14.16
C GLY A 456 36.28 -1.07 14.06
N GLN A 457 36.39 0.25 13.85
CA GLN A 457 37.68 0.93 13.86
C GLN A 457 38.28 0.92 15.27
N ILE A 458 39.59 0.73 15.35
CA ILE A 458 40.35 0.78 16.61
C ILE A 458 40.98 2.17 16.72
N GLU A 459 40.68 2.90 17.79
CA GLU A 459 41.27 4.21 18.08
C GLU A 459 42.76 4.03 18.42
N LYS A 460 43.66 4.37 17.47
CA LYS A 460 45.13 4.15 17.60
C LYS A 460 45.77 4.93 18.76
N GLU A 461 45.14 6.01 19.23
CA GLU A 461 45.71 6.95 20.21
C GLU A 461 45.37 6.62 21.66
N ARG A 462 44.59 5.57 21.93
CA ARG A 462 44.24 5.23 23.31
C ARG A 462 45.39 4.48 23.98
N GLU A 463 45.99 5.15 24.96
CA GLU A 463 46.71 4.52 26.08
C GLU A 463 45.89 3.35 26.68
N ASN A 464 44.55 3.37 26.56
CA ASN A 464 43.67 2.27 26.94
C ASN A 464 43.83 0.97 26.12
N TYR A 465 44.11 1.00 24.80
CA TYR A 465 44.31 -0.26 24.05
C TYR A 465 45.63 -0.91 24.46
N LYS A 466 46.70 -0.11 24.58
CA LYS A 466 47.97 -0.57 25.16
C LYS A 466 47.78 -1.04 26.60
N PHE A 467 47.08 -0.30 27.45
CA PHE A 467 46.78 -0.68 28.83
C PHE A 467 45.94 -1.95 28.95
N LEU A 468 44.97 -2.16 28.05
CA LEU A 468 44.15 -3.38 28.01
C LEU A 468 44.94 -4.58 27.45
N GLN A 469 45.84 -4.36 26.48
CA GLN A 469 46.82 -5.36 26.05
C GLN A 469 47.80 -5.69 27.19
N ASP A 470 48.30 -4.68 27.90
CA ASP A 470 49.20 -4.83 29.04
C ASP A 470 48.49 -5.62 30.16
N LEU A 471 47.21 -5.33 30.45
CA LEU A 471 46.33 -6.12 31.33
C LEU A 471 46.17 -7.58 30.85
N ALA A 472 46.06 -7.82 29.54
CA ALA A 472 45.98 -9.17 28.96
C ALA A 472 47.30 -9.95 29.08
N THR A 473 48.43 -9.25 29.16
CA THR A 473 49.76 -9.83 29.37
C THR A 473 50.15 -9.99 30.84
N LEU A 474 49.35 -9.49 31.80
CA LEU A 474 49.63 -9.66 33.22
C LEU A 474 49.63 -11.16 33.60
N PRO A 475 50.52 -11.62 34.50
CA PRO A 475 50.80 -13.05 34.75
C PRO A 475 49.65 -13.90 35.33
N LYS A 476 48.43 -13.35 35.46
CA LYS A 476 47.29 -13.98 36.13
C LYS A 476 46.34 -14.77 35.20
N ALA A 477 46.50 -14.68 33.89
CA ALA A 477 45.78 -15.57 32.96
C ALA A 477 46.58 -16.87 32.81
N HIS A 478 46.10 -17.94 33.44
CA HIS A 478 46.80 -19.22 33.59
C HIS A 478 46.60 -20.14 32.38
N THR A 479 45.65 -19.82 31.49
CA THR A 479 45.30 -20.63 30.31
C THR A 479 45.23 -19.80 29.02
N THR A 480 45.40 -20.46 27.87
CA THR A 480 45.23 -19.85 26.53
C THR A 480 43.83 -19.28 26.36
N GLU A 481 42.81 -19.99 26.86
CA GLU A 481 41.40 -19.57 26.78
C GLU A 481 41.12 -18.29 27.58
N GLU A 482 41.74 -18.12 28.75
CA GLU A 482 41.63 -16.88 29.52
C GLU A 482 42.30 -15.70 28.81
N ARG A 483 43.44 -15.93 28.14
CA ARG A 483 44.11 -14.88 27.34
C ARG A 483 43.24 -14.45 26.16
N GLU A 484 42.66 -15.40 25.43
CA GLU A 484 41.72 -15.11 24.34
C GLU A 484 40.48 -14.33 24.82
N LYS A 485 39.93 -14.70 25.99
CA LYS A 485 38.80 -13.96 26.61
C LYS A 485 39.16 -12.52 26.99
N VAL A 486 40.36 -12.30 27.55
CA VAL A 486 40.80 -10.94 27.91
C VAL A 486 41.10 -10.11 26.66
N GLU A 487 41.75 -10.69 25.64
CA GLU A 487 41.99 -10.01 24.36
C GLU A 487 40.68 -9.63 23.67
N LYS A 488 39.67 -10.52 23.69
CA LYS A 488 38.34 -10.23 23.17
C LYS A 488 37.69 -9.05 23.90
N ARG A 489 37.71 -9.04 25.24
CA ARG A 489 37.17 -7.92 26.04
C ARG A 489 37.93 -6.61 25.83
N ALA A 490 39.25 -6.69 25.69
CA ALA A 490 40.09 -5.53 25.38
C ALA A 490 39.72 -4.91 24.02
N MET A 491 39.48 -5.76 23.03
CA MET A 491 39.05 -5.35 21.69
C MET A 491 37.64 -4.73 21.72
N GLU A 492 36.70 -5.35 22.45
CA GLU A 492 35.35 -4.80 22.68
C GLU A 492 35.41 -3.41 23.34
N ALA A 493 36.33 -3.18 24.28
CA ALA A 493 36.48 -1.90 24.98
C ALA A 493 37.22 -0.82 24.17
N ALA A 494 38.03 -1.21 23.18
CA ALA A 494 38.75 -0.30 22.29
C ALA A 494 37.99 0.03 21.00
N ARG A 495 36.89 -0.69 20.74
CA ARG A 495 36.00 -0.49 19.60
C ARG A 495 35.36 0.90 19.63
N ILE A 496 35.35 1.55 18.48
CA ILE A 496 34.50 2.71 18.22
C ILE A 496 33.66 2.43 16.97
N ASP A 497 32.41 2.87 17.00
CA ASP A 497 31.47 2.72 15.89
C ASP A 497 30.85 4.07 15.50
N PRO A 498 31.65 5.04 15.03
CA PRO A 498 31.08 6.29 14.56
C PRO A 498 30.33 6.08 13.25
N GLY A 499 29.12 6.64 13.20
CA GLY A 499 28.39 6.79 11.94
C GLY A 499 29.02 7.86 11.04
N LEU A 500 29.28 7.53 9.78
CA LEU A 500 29.76 8.47 8.76
C LEU A 500 29.20 8.09 7.39
N VAL A 501 28.60 9.05 6.68
CA VAL A 501 28.36 8.91 5.22
C VAL A 501 29.56 9.50 4.48
N GLU A 502 30.18 8.75 3.57
CA GLU A 502 31.36 9.23 2.85
C GLU A 502 31.05 10.46 1.97
N ALA A 503 31.99 11.39 1.86
CA ALA A 503 31.79 12.68 1.20
C ALA A 503 31.53 12.55 -0.31
N ARG A 504 32.11 11.56 -1.01
CA ARG A 504 31.80 11.27 -2.42
C ARG A 504 30.39 10.74 -2.56
N ASP A 505 29.94 9.87 -1.65
CA ASP A 505 28.56 9.37 -1.66
C ASP A 505 27.55 10.51 -1.45
N LEU A 506 27.81 11.42 -0.50
CA LEU A 506 26.98 12.62 -0.35
C LEU A 506 27.01 13.55 -1.58
N ARG A 507 28.17 13.72 -2.23
CA ARG A 507 28.25 14.48 -3.49
C ARG A 507 27.43 13.82 -4.59
N ARG A 508 27.41 12.49 -4.68
CA ARG A 508 26.55 11.77 -5.63
C ARG A 508 25.08 12.04 -5.34
N VAL A 509 24.64 11.97 -4.08
CA VAL A 509 23.24 12.29 -3.70
C VAL A 509 22.88 13.72 -4.09
N SER A 510 23.77 14.68 -3.81
CA SER A 510 23.56 16.09 -4.12
C SER A 510 23.48 16.36 -5.63
N THR A 511 24.27 15.66 -6.44
CA THR A 511 24.33 15.85 -7.90
C THR A 511 23.38 14.95 -8.69
N HIS A 512 22.76 13.96 -8.05
CA HIS A 512 21.84 13.04 -8.71
C HIS A 512 20.58 13.77 -9.22
N PRO A 513 20.13 13.51 -10.46
CA PRO A 513 18.95 14.13 -11.05
C PRO A 513 17.66 13.45 -10.54
N TRP A 514 17.23 13.79 -9.32
CA TRP A 514 16.01 13.25 -8.73
C TRP A 514 14.77 13.63 -9.55
N LYS A 515 13.94 12.62 -9.88
CA LYS A 515 12.74 12.81 -10.70
C LYS A 515 11.63 13.49 -9.91
N GLU A 516 11.01 14.51 -10.49
CA GLU A 516 9.84 15.19 -9.91
C GLU A 516 8.60 14.28 -9.84
N SER A 517 8.51 13.30 -10.75
CA SER A 517 7.45 12.28 -10.74
C SER A 517 7.54 11.31 -9.55
N LEU A 518 8.62 11.37 -8.76
CA LEU A 518 8.86 10.55 -7.55
C LEU A 518 8.94 11.47 -6.32
N PRO A 519 7.81 12.07 -5.90
CA PRO A 519 7.83 13.08 -4.84
C PRO A 519 8.10 12.47 -3.45
N VAL A 520 7.80 11.19 -3.23
CA VAL A 520 8.04 10.56 -1.93
C VAL A 520 9.45 9.99 -1.89
N ARG A 521 10.38 10.74 -1.30
CA ARG A 521 11.80 10.35 -1.19
C ARG A 521 12.14 9.96 0.23
N ILE A 522 12.57 8.70 0.41
CA ILE A 522 12.90 8.09 1.70
C ILE A 522 14.39 7.77 1.73
N ALA A 523 15.12 8.23 2.75
CA ALA A 523 16.49 7.81 2.99
C ALA A 523 16.53 6.73 4.09
N VAL A 524 17.36 5.71 3.93
CA VAL A 524 17.55 4.63 4.89
C VAL A 524 19.02 4.62 5.27
N LEU A 525 19.29 4.61 6.57
CA LEU A 525 20.64 4.65 7.11
C LEU A 525 20.65 4.10 8.53
N HIS A 526 21.75 3.51 8.98
CA HIS A 526 21.80 2.91 10.32
C HIS A 526 21.89 3.93 11.45
N HIS A 527 22.97 4.72 11.50
CA HIS A 527 23.22 5.67 12.59
C HIS A 527 22.33 6.91 12.47
N PRO A 528 21.59 7.32 13.51
CA PRO A 528 20.63 8.41 13.39
C PRO A 528 21.28 9.76 13.02
N PRO A 529 20.63 10.59 12.17
CA PRO A 529 21.15 11.90 11.77
C PRO A 529 20.81 13.02 12.77
N SER A 530 20.15 12.66 13.88
CA SER A 530 19.74 13.56 14.94
C SER A 530 19.96 12.90 16.28
N SER A 531 20.32 13.72 17.26
CA SER A 531 20.47 13.26 18.64
C SER A 531 19.14 12.77 19.17
N LEU A 532 19.15 11.56 19.74
CA LEU A 532 17.97 10.99 20.36
C LEU A 532 17.89 11.42 21.83
N PRO A 533 16.68 11.50 22.41
CA PRO A 533 16.53 11.74 23.84
C PRO A 533 17.09 10.52 24.61
N SER A 534 18.32 10.63 25.10
CA SER A 534 18.92 9.67 26.02
C SER A 534 19.45 10.39 27.26
N THR A 535 19.45 9.71 28.40
CA THR A 535 20.03 10.24 29.66
C THR A 535 21.55 10.37 29.60
N GLU A 536 22.20 9.75 28.62
CA GLU A 536 23.64 9.76 28.43
C GLU A 536 23.96 9.97 26.94
N VAL A 537 24.76 11.00 26.63
CA VAL A 537 25.26 11.23 25.26
C VAL A 537 26.46 10.32 25.05
N ALA A 538 26.20 9.09 24.58
CA ALA A 538 27.29 8.23 24.13
C ALA A 538 28.02 8.91 22.96
N ARG A 539 29.36 8.88 22.99
CA ARG A 539 30.26 9.62 22.10
C ARG A 539 30.01 9.38 20.59
N TYR A 540 29.36 8.26 20.24
CA TYR A 540 29.09 7.82 18.87
C TYR A 540 27.62 7.39 18.65
N SER A 541 26.67 8.02 19.34
CA SER A 541 25.23 7.71 19.23
C SER A 541 24.58 8.12 17.90
N GLY A 542 25.31 8.76 16.99
CA GLY A 542 24.79 9.24 15.71
C GLY A 542 25.88 9.60 14.70
N LEU A 543 25.48 10.26 13.61
CA LEU A 543 26.39 10.62 12.51
C LEU A 543 27.37 11.74 12.85
N LEU A 544 28.65 11.53 12.53
CA LEU A 544 29.70 12.55 12.63
C LEU A 544 29.44 13.75 11.70
N ASN A 545 28.91 13.49 10.51
CA ASN A 545 28.58 14.52 9.52
C ASN A 545 27.06 14.74 9.34
N ALA A 546 26.29 14.53 10.41
CA ALA A 546 24.83 14.67 10.46
C ALA A 546 24.30 15.94 9.76
N GLY A 547 24.93 17.10 9.99
CA GLY A 547 24.51 18.37 9.39
C GLY A 547 24.59 18.35 7.85
N ALA A 548 25.69 17.84 7.29
CA ALA A 548 25.86 17.75 5.84
C ALA A 548 24.90 16.75 5.20
N VAL A 549 24.67 15.61 5.87
CA VAL A 549 23.70 14.59 5.43
C VAL A 549 22.31 15.19 5.38
N LYS A 550 21.85 15.81 6.48
CA LYS A 550 20.53 16.44 6.54
C LYS A 550 20.37 17.54 5.50
N GLN A 551 21.41 18.36 5.30
CA GLN A 551 21.40 19.44 4.30
C GLN A 551 21.13 18.88 2.91
N VAL A 552 21.92 17.90 2.48
CA VAL A 552 21.77 17.29 1.16
C VAL A 552 20.40 16.62 1.02
N LEU A 553 19.93 15.88 2.03
CA LEU A 553 18.63 15.24 1.98
C LEU A 553 17.48 16.27 1.86
N MET A 554 17.51 17.34 2.64
CA MET A 554 16.50 18.40 2.61
C MET A 554 16.51 19.20 1.31
N GLU A 555 17.70 19.53 0.78
CA GLU A 555 17.85 20.19 -0.53
C GLU A 555 17.36 19.31 -1.69
N LYS A 556 17.39 17.99 -1.53
CA LYS A 556 16.91 17.02 -2.52
C LYS A 556 15.49 16.53 -2.22
N GLY A 557 14.74 17.20 -1.36
CA GLY A 557 13.32 16.92 -1.11
C GLY A 557 13.05 15.55 -0.48
N PHE A 558 14.00 15.00 0.29
CA PHE A 558 13.72 13.83 1.12
C PHE A 558 12.78 14.21 2.25
N CYS A 559 11.66 13.49 2.35
CA CYS A 559 10.61 13.77 3.32
C CYS A 559 10.68 12.84 4.55
N LEU A 560 11.44 11.75 4.48
CA LEU A 560 11.56 10.76 5.56
C LEU A 560 12.95 10.11 5.60
N VAL A 561 13.49 9.95 6.81
CA VAL A 561 14.67 9.13 7.11
C VAL A 561 14.25 7.96 8.01
N LEU A 562 14.68 6.76 7.64
CA LEU A 562 14.52 5.53 8.42
C LEU A 562 15.88 5.13 9.01
N CYS A 563 15.96 4.97 10.34
CA CYS A 563 17.20 4.60 11.02
C CYS A 563 17.04 3.69 12.24
N GLY A 564 18.16 3.31 12.84
CA GLY A 564 18.25 2.32 13.92
C GLY A 564 19.30 2.65 14.97
N HIS A 565 20.17 1.67 15.29
CA HIS A 565 21.41 1.77 16.08
C HIS A 565 21.23 1.91 17.59
N VAL A 566 20.27 2.72 18.03
CA VAL A 566 20.08 3.03 19.45
C VAL A 566 19.10 2.11 20.17
N HIS A 567 18.50 1.17 19.43
CA HIS A 567 17.50 0.21 19.91
C HIS A 567 16.19 0.84 20.45
N ILE A 568 16.04 2.16 20.39
CA ILE A 568 14.87 2.91 20.87
C ILE A 568 14.08 3.45 19.69
N GLY A 569 12.78 3.14 19.68
CA GLY A 569 11.85 3.72 18.73
C GLY A 569 11.64 5.21 19.02
N TRP A 570 11.86 6.07 18.03
CA TRP A 570 11.69 7.52 18.19
C TRP A 570 11.30 8.21 16.88
N PHE A 571 10.53 9.28 16.97
CA PHE A 571 10.13 10.13 15.84
C PHE A 571 10.56 11.58 16.06
N ALA A 572 11.01 12.24 14.99
CA ALA A 572 11.24 13.68 14.98
C ALA A 572 10.87 14.34 13.66
N GLU A 573 10.66 15.66 13.77
CA GLU A 573 10.60 16.57 12.65
C GLU A 573 11.69 17.64 12.83
N GLU A 574 12.53 17.82 11.82
CA GLU A 574 13.50 18.91 11.77
C GLU A 574 13.18 19.87 10.62
N ARG A 575 13.25 21.17 10.89
CA ARG A 575 12.98 22.23 9.92
C ARG A 575 14.15 23.20 9.86
N TRP A 576 14.52 23.61 8.65
CA TRP A 576 15.42 24.75 8.46
C TRP A 576 14.66 25.95 7.93
N LEU A 577 14.45 26.94 8.80
CA LEU A 577 13.67 28.14 8.44
C LEU A 577 14.34 29.02 7.38
N ASN A 578 15.69 28.98 7.29
CA ASN A 578 16.48 29.85 6.41
C ASN A 578 17.24 29.11 5.30
N HIS A 579 17.02 27.80 5.13
CA HIS A 579 17.65 26.96 4.11
C HIS A 579 16.60 26.01 3.51
N SER A 580 16.81 25.60 2.26
CA SER A 580 15.95 24.61 1.58
C SER A 580 14.46 24.97 1.52
N GLY A 581 14.12 26.25 1.46
CA GLY A 581 12.74 26.71 1.29
C GLY A 581 11.80 26.41 2.46
N GLY A 582 12.32 26.07 3.64
CA GLY A 582 11.51 25.69 4.79
C GLY A 582 11.08 24.22 4.81
N SER A 583 11.79 23.35 4.08
CA SER A 583 11.52 21.90 4.07
C SER A 583 11.63 21.29 5.47
N THR A 584 10.87 20.21 5.68
CA THR A 584 10.77 19.45 6.92
C THR A 584 11.26 18.02 6.70
N LEU A 585 12.41 17.68 7.29
CA LEU A 585 12.91 16.32 7.32
C LEU A 585 12.32 15.58 8.50
N ARG A 586 11.67 14.45 8.25
CA ARG A 586 11.11 13.60 9.29
C ARG A 586 12.00 12.39 9.51
N ILE A 587 12.18 11.99 10.76
CA ILE A 587 13.09 10.92 11.13
C ILE A 587 12.30 9.88 11.92
N ALA A 588 12.41 8.62 11.52
CA ALA A 588 11.82 7.49 12.20
C ALA A 588 12.88 6.45 12.55
N ALA A 589 13.29 6.46 13.82
CA ALA A 589 14.12 5.43 14.41
C ALA A 589 13.24 4.21 14.74
N ALA A 590 13.62 3.03 14.25
CA ALA A 590 13.00 1.78 14.67
C ALA A 590 13.55 1.37 16.05
N PRO A 591 12.70 0.84 16.94
CA PRO A 591 13.22 0.08 18.07
C PRO A 591 13.93 -1.17 17.54
N SER A 592 14.74 -1.79 18.39
CA SER A 592 15.35 -3.07 18.05
C SER A 592 14.29 -4.13 17.79
N LEU A 593 14.46 -4.96 16.76
CA LEU A 593 13.59 -6.12 16.56
C LEU A 593 14.04 -7.32 17.41
N GLY A 594 15.36 -7.46 17.62
CA GLY A 594 15.94 -8.72 18.08
C GLY A 594 17.13 -8.62 19.02
N SER A 595 17.48 -7.45 19.55
CA SER A 595 18.54 -7.31 20.57
C SER A 595 18.05 -7.61 21.99
N ARG A 596 18.83 -8.38 22.76
CA ARG A 596 18.64 -8.57 24.22
C ARG A 596 19.04 -7.37 25.05
N GLU A 597 19.69 -6.36 24.48
CA GLU A 597 20.20 -5.23 25.24
C GLU A 597 19.08 -4.36 25.81
N ILE A 598 17.93 -4.30 25.14
CA ILE A 598 16.73 -3.60 25.62
C ILE A 598 15.47 -4.47 25.39
N PRO A 599 15.25 -5.52 26.21
CA PRO A 599 14.21 -6.52 25.97
C PRO A 599 12.77 -5.96 25.94
N ALA A 600 12.52 -4.90 26.70
CA ALA A 600 11.19 -4.35 26.95
C ALA A 600 10.58 -3.58 25.76
N ASN A 601 11.33 -3.36 24.68
CA ASN A 601 10.91 -2.46 23.59
C ASN A 601 11.04 -3.08 22.19
N ASN A 602 11.05 -4.41 22.06
CA ASN A 602 11.18 -5.02 20.73
C ASN A 602 10.03 -4.60 19.81
N GLY A 603 10.33 -4.16 18.58
CA GLY A 603 9.33 -3.52 17.74
C GLY A 603 9.74 -3.32 16.29
N PHE A 604 8.89 -2.61 15.55
CA PHE A 604 9.16 -2.14 14.20
C PHE A 604 8.34 -0.89 13.89
N ASN A 605 8.61 -0.23 12.76
CA ASN A 605 7.77 0.84 12.24
C ASN A 605 7.00 0.36 11.00
N LEU A 606 5.71 0.70 10.90
CA LEU A 606 4.91 0.58 9.68
C LEU A 606 4.87 1.96 9.00
N VAL A 607 5.46 2.05 7.82
CA VAL A 607 5.35 3.22 6.94
C VAL A 607 4.26 2.95 5.90
N GLU A 608 3.33 3.87 5.77
CA GLU A 608 2.26 3.82 4.78
C GLU A 608 2.39 5.02 3.85
N VAL A 609 2.58 4.76 2.56
CA VAL A 609 2.51 5.79 1.52
C VAL A 609 1.14 5.69 0.86
N PHE A 610 0.26 6.62 1.20
CA PHE A 610 -1.03 6.79 0.54
C PHE A 610 -0.83 7.59 -0.73
N ARG A 611 -1.49 7.15 -1.79
CA ARG A 611 -1.64 7.91 -3.01
C ARG A 611 -3.12 8.11 -3.29
N ASP A 612 -3.50 9.35 -3.45
CA ASP A 612 -4.81 9.76 -3.94
C ASP A 612 -4.65 10.45 -5.30
N ARG A 613 -5.76 10.83 -5.91
CA ARG A 613 -5.76 11.71 -7.07
C ARG A 613 -6.81 12.78 -6.87
N ASP A 614 -6.46 14.03 -7.12
CA ASP A 614 -7.44 15.11 -7.18
C ASP A 614 -8.47 14.85 -8.31
N ARG A 615 -9.50 15.71 -8.39
CA ARG A 615 -10.52 15.62 -9.45
C ARG A 615 -9.95 15.81 -10.86
N ASN A 616 -8.78 16.44 -11.00
CA ASN A 616 -8.08 16.62 -12.26
C ASN A 616 -7.18 15.43 -12.61
N GLY A 617 -7.11 14.42 -11.74
CA GLY A 617 -6.26 13.25 -11.89
C GLY A 617 -4.82 13.47 -11.46
N ARG A 618 -4.46 14.61 -10.84
CA ARG A 618 -3.12 14.86 -10.31
C ARG A 618 -2.92 14.01 -9.05
N PRO A 619 -1.82 13.25 -8.95
CA PRO A 619 -1.58 12.42 -7.79
C PRO A 619 -1.28 13.29 -6.56
N GLU A 620 -1.86 12.92 -5.42
CA GLU A 620 -1.57 13.49 -4.11
C GLU A 620 -0.99 12.39 -3.23
N TYR A 621 0.00 12.74 -2.41
CA TYR A 621 0.70 11.76 -1.58
C TYR A 621 0.61 12.14 -0.12
N GLN A 622 0.44 11.13 0.74
CA GLN A 622 0.55 11.28 2.18
C GLN A 622 1.38 10.13 2.73
N VAL A 623 2.28 10.42 3.65
CA VAL A 623 3.07 9.41 4.35
C VAL A 623 2.65 9.41 5.82
N ARG A 624 2.45 8.22 6.38
CA ARG A 624 2.19 7.99 7.80
C ARG A 624 3.16 6.94 8.32
N VAL A 625 3.72 7.14 9.50
CA VAL A 625 4.56 6.15 10.20
C VAL A 625 3.92 5.84 11.54
N ARG A 626 3.72 4.55 11.81
CA ARG A 626 3.21 4.03 13.09
C ARG A 626 4.23 3.09 13.69
N ARG A 627 4.39 3.11 15.00
CA ARG A 627 5.27 2.15 15.68
C ARG A 627 4.46 0.96 16.17
N TYR A 628 5.03 -0.24 16.02
CA TYR A 628 4.52 -1.46 16.63
C TYR A 628 5.53 -1.96 17.65
N VAL A 629 5.04 -2.40 18.79
CA VAL A 629 5.83 -2.98 19.88
C VAL A 629 5.28 -4.35 20.24
N ARG A 630 6.16 -5.26 20.62
CA ARG A 630 5.79 -6.60 21.07
C ARG A 630 5.31 -6.55 22.53
N GLN A 631 4.14 -7.10 22.79
CA GLN A 631 3.54 -7.20 24.13
C GLN A 631 3.66 -8.64 24.66
N GLY A 632 4.89 -9.13 24.81
CA GLY A 632 5.14 -10.52 25.22
C GLY A 632 4.40 -11.53 24.32
N ASP A 633 3.60 -12.41 24.92
CA ASP A 633 2.82 -13.42 24.22
C ASP A 633 1.53 -12.90 23.58
N LEU A 634 1.13 -11.65 23.88
CA LEU A 634 -0.08 -11.03 23.31
C LEU A 634 0.10 -10.58 21.85
N GLY A 635 1.32 -10.68 21.33
CA GLY A 635 1.64 -10.38 19.93
C GLY A 635 2.21 -8.99 19.73
N TRP A 636 1.87 -8.36 18.61
CA TRP A 636 2.41 -7.06 18.19
C TRP A 636 1.28 -6.04 18.17
N GLU A 637 1.44 -4.96 18.93
CA GLU A 637 0.44 -3.91 19.08
C GLU A 637 0.96 -2.57 18.58
N GLU A 638 0.03 -1.75 18.09
CA GLU A 638 0.33 -0.38 17.68
C GLU A 638 0.59 0.48 18.91
N HIS A 639 1.75 1.13 18.95
CA HIS A 639 2.09 2.10 19.98
C HIS A 639 1.40 3.45 19.67
N ALA A 640 1.09 4.23 20.71
CA ALA A 640 0.37 5.50 20.56
C ALA A 640 1.12 6.57 19.74
N ASP A 641 2.45 6.46 19.68
CA ASP A 641 3.29 7.35 18.88
C ASP A 641 3.06 7.13 17.39
N GLN A 642 2.81 8.23 16.67
CA GLN A 642 2.73 8.24 15.21
C GLN A 642 3.40 9.49 14.64
N LEU A 643 3.85 9.38 13.39
CA LEU A 643 4.38 10.49 12.61
C LEU A 643 3.53 10.67 11.35
N GLY A 644 2.88 11.82 11.23
CA GLY A 644 1.96 12.12 10.12
C GLY A 644 0.47 11.87 10.41
N PRO A 645 -0.38 11.88 9.37
CA PRO A 645 -0.02 11.95 7.95
C PRO A 645 0.63 13.28 7.55
N PHE A 646 1.60 13.25 6.64
CA PHE A 646 2.24 14.44 6.05
C PHE A 646 2.42 14.29 4.54
N PRO A 647 2.34 15.38 3.75
CA PRO A 647 2.69 15.32 2.34
C PRO A 647 4.21 15.24 2.15
N PRO A 648 4.71 14.73 1.00
CA PRO A 648 6.09 14.98 0.62
C PRO A 648 6.31 16.48 0.44
N ASP A 649 7.51 16.96 0.78
CA ASP A 649 7.88 18.36 0.52
C ASP A 649 8.08 18.52 -0.99
N THR A 650 7.18 19.29 -1.63
CA THR A 650 7.22 19.61 -3.06
C THR A 650 8.03 20.84 -3.37
#